data_AF-A0A830EW59-F1
#
_entry.id   AF-A0A830EW59-F1
#
_cell.length_a   1.000
_cell.length_b   1.000
_cell.length_c   1.000
_cell.angle_alpha   90.00
_cell.angle_beta   90.00
_cell.angle_gamma   90.00
#
_symmetry.space_group_name_H-M   'P 1'
#
loop_
_entity.id
_entity.type
_entity.pdbx_description
1 polymer ?
#
loop_
_entity_poly.entity_id
_entity_poly.type
_entity_poly.pdbx_seq_one_letter_code
_entity_poly.pdbx_strand_id
1 'polypeptide(L)'
;MDFEDIDNIAVLGAGNMGHGITEVAALAGYDVRMRDIKDEFVEDGYDNIEWSLNKLAERDQLTQDEADAALDRVTPLVDVEEAVSDVDVVIEAVPEKMEIKKDVYTEVEAHAPEDAIFATNTSSLSITELSEVTERPEQFCGMHFFNPPVRMQLVEVISGAHSGDDTLDAIEALAEDFGKTPVRVRKDSPGFIVNRILVPLMNEAAWLVHNDEATIAEVDSTTKFDMGLPMGSFELSDQVGNDVGLHVLEYMHEVLGEPYAPCPLLEEKVENEELGKKTGKGFYDYENGGVDIPTDAGREDVEHRLVAVMANEVGKLVENDVAPVADIDQAVQLGGGFPDGPAKIADKTGLETLVDTLEETHEATGAERYAVSDGLREAAAEGGFYSTEDDAPAEFDNVTVEYPGDMVGHIELDRPHRMNTVSPELMDDLADAVDLLEDDDEVRAILLTGAGDKAFSAGADVQAMASNATPLDAIELSRKGQQTFGKLEECSMPVVAGIDGYALGGGMELATCADLRVASERSELGQPEHNLGLLPGWGGTQRLARIVGEGRAKEIIFTGDRYDADEMAEYGFINEVVDNDALHERALEMATDMAAGPPVAQKLTKRAMLAGRDDIDAGLEVESQAFGHLIGTDDVMEGINAFMGDGEPDFEGK
;
A
#
# COMPACT_ATOMS: atom_id res chain seq x y z
N MET A 1 18.82 4.49 -25.46
CA MET A 1 18.36 3.21 -26.04
C MET A 1 16.91 3.11 -25.65
N ASP A 2 16.03 2.84 -26.62
CA ASP A 2 14.60 2.66 -26.31
C ASP A 2 14.40 1.24 -25.77
N PHE A 3 13.46 1.05 -24.83
CA PHE A 3 13.17 -0.27 -24.24
C PHE A 3 12.87 -1.34 -25.30
N GLU A 4 12.19 -0.96 -26.40
CA GLU A 4 11.83 -1.87 -27.50
C GLU A 4 13.04 -2.48 -28.23
N ASP A 5 14.24 -1.93 -28.03
CA ASP A 5 15.49 -2.41 -28.65
C ASP A 5 16.28 -3.39 -27.75
N ILE A 6 15.80 -3.67 -26.53
CA ILE A 6 16.48 -4.57 -25.58
C ILE A 6 16.08 -6.02 -25.88
N ASP A 7 17.04 -6.85 -26.27
CA ASP A 7 16.85 -8.28 -26.52
C ASP A 7 17.84 -9.16 -25.72
N ASN A 8 19.07 -8.66 -25.50
CA ASN A 8 20.18 -9.41 -24.93
C ASN A 8 20.67 -8.79 -23.63
N ILE A 9 20.76 -9.59 -22.56
CA ILE A 9 21.14 -9.14 -21.22
C ILE A 9 22.36 -9.91 -20.73
N ALA A 10 23.36 -9.21 -20.20
CA ALA A 10 24.44 -9.84 -19.42
C ALA A 10 24.14 -9.73 -17.93
N VAL A 11 24.27 -10.83 -17.19
CA VAL A 11 24.23 -10.81 -15.71
C VAL A 11 25.60 -11.21 -15.18
N LEU A 12 26.23 -10.31 -14.43
CA LEU A 12 27.59 -10.51 -13.90
C LEU A 12 27.53 -10.99 -12.46
N GLY A 13 27.88 -12.25 -12.24
CA GLY A 13 27.77 -12.98 -10.99
C GLY A 13 26.74 -14.10 -11.11
N ALA A 14 27.09 -15.31 -10.69
CA ALA A 14 26.21 -16.49 -10.68
C ALA A 14 25.80 -16.91 -9.25
N GLY A 15 26.07 -16.05 -8.26
CA GLY A 15 25.65 -16.25 -6.87
C GLY A 15 24.14 -16.11 -6.66
N ASN A 16 23.70 -16.02 -5.40
CA ASN A 16 22.27 -16.05 -5.04
C ASN A 16 21.39 -15.02 -5.78
N MET A 17 21.86 -13.79 -5.92
CA MET A 17 21.12 -12.75 -6.64
C MET A 17 21.26 -12.91 -8.15
N GLY A 18 22.48 -13.14 -8.64
CA GLY A 18 22.77 -13.19 -10.07
C GLY A 18 22.03 -14.30 -10.82
N HIS A 19 21.96 -15.52 -10.27
CA HIS A 19 21.17 -16.58 -10.90
C HIS A 19 19.67 -16.28 -10.86
N GLY A 20 19.16 -15.68 -9.78
CA GLY A 20 17.76 -15.30 -9.67
C GLY A 20 17.36 -14.17 -10.63
N ILE A 21 18.22 -13.18 -10.83
CA ILE A 21 18.02 -12.11 -11.83
C ILE A 21 18.07 -12.70 -13.25
N THR A 22 19.01 -13.62 -13.50
CA THR A 22 19.10 -14.36 -14.76
C THR A 22 17.82 -15.13 -15.06
N GLU A 23 17.27 -15.84 -14.06
CA GLU A 23 16.02 -16.59 -14.19
C GLU A 23 14.83 -15.67 -14.50
N VAL A 24 14.72 -14.54 -13.82
CA VAL A 24 13.65 -13.55 -14.06
C VAL A 24 13.71 -13.00 -15.48
N ALA A 25 14.89 -12.59 -15.94
CA ALA A 25 15.06 -12.08 -17.31
C ALA A 25 14.77 -13.16 -18.37
N ALA A 26 15.22 -14.39 -18.16
CA ALA A 26 14.98 -15.49 -19.09
C ALA A 26 13.49 -15.89 -19.17
N LEU A 27 12.76 -15.83 -18.04
CA LEU A 27 11.30 -16.05 -17.99
C LEU A 27 10.52 -14.96 -18.73
N ALA A 28 10.99 -13.70 -18.67
CA ALA A 28 10.42 -12.59 -19.43
C ALA A 28 10.69 -12.70 -20.94
N GLY A 29 11.66 -13.52 -21.34
CA GLY A 29 11.87 -13.92 -22.73
C GLY A 29 13.17 -13.42 -23.37
N TYR A 30 14.04 -12.78 -22.60
CA TYR A 30 15.33 -12.23 -23.05
C TYR A 30 16.40 -13.31 -23.15
N ASP A 31 17.34 -13.14 -24.09
CA ASP A 31 18.54 -13.97 -24.17
C ASP A 31 19.55 -13.48 -23.11
N VAL A 32 19.91 -14.36 -22.16
CA VAL A 32 20.70 -13.95 -20.99
C VAL A 32 22.07 -14.62 -20.96
N ARG A 33 23.13 -13.81 -20.89
CA ARG A 33 24.52 -14.24 -20.73
C ARG A 33 24.92 -14.12 -19.26
N MET A 34 24.87 -15.23 -18.53
CA MET A 34 25.25 -15.25 -17.10
C MET A 34 26.74 -15.55 -16.97
N ARG A 35 27.49 -14.67 -16.31
CA ARG A 35 28.94 -14.77 -16.19
C ARG A 35 29.44 -14.83 -14.76
N ASP A 36 30.43 -15.67 -14.49
CA ASP A 36 31.20 -15.66 -13.23
C ASP A 36 32.70 -15.95 -13.52
N ILE A 37 33.57 -15.82 -12.51
CA ILE A 37 35.03 -15.89 -12.66
C ILE A 37 35.58 -17.32 -12.86
N LYS A 38 34.74 -18.34 -12.68
CA LYS A 38 35.12 -19.76 -12.82
C LYS A 38 33.94 -20.60 -13.29
N ASP A 39 34.24 -21.65 -14.05
CA ASP A 39 33.24 -22.62 -14.52
C ASP A 39 32.38 -23.17 -13.36
N GLU A 40 33.00 -23.51 -12.22
CA GLU A 40 32.29 -24.06 -11.06
C GLU A 40 31.15 -23.16 -10.54
N PHE A 41 31.35 -21.83 -10.54
CA PHE A 41 30.34 -20.90 -10.03
C PHE A 41 29.21 -20.68 -11.03
N VAL A 42 29.54 -20.65 -12.32
CA VAL A 42 28.53 -20.49 -13.38
C VAL A 42 27.70 -21.75 -13.52
N GLU A 43 28.33 -22.94 -13.46
CA GLU A 43 27.65 -24.23 -13.42
C GLU A 43 26.70 -24.32 -12.21
N ASP A 44 27.18 -23.95 -11.01
CA ASP A 44 26.32 -23.93 -9.81
C ASP A 44 25.13 -22.98 -9.97
N GLY A 45 25.32 -21.77 -10.52
CA GLY A 45 24.24 -20.83 -10.80
C GLY A 45 23.23 -21.39 -11.81
N TYR A 46 23.72 -22.02 -12.88
CA TYR A 46 22.88 -22.61 -13.93
C TYR A 46 22.04 -23.78 -13.38
N ASP A 47 22.65 -24.65 -12.59
CA ASP A 47 21.97 -25.76 -11.91
C ASP A 47 20.88 -25.26 -10.95
N ASN A 48 21.10 -24.12 -10.28
CA ASN A 48 20.08 -23.50 -9.43
C ASN A 48 18.89 -22.95 -10.22
N ILE A 49 19.13 -22.34 -11.40
CA ILE A 49 18.07 -21.90 -12.32
C ILE A 49 17.27 -23.09 -12.82
N GLU A 50 17.94 -24.14 -13.32
CA GLU A 50 17.28 -25.37 -13.76
C GLU A 50 16.43 -25.99 -12.63
N TRP A 51 16.97 -26.04 -11.42
CA TRP A 51 16.24 -26.53 -10.26
C TRP A 51 15.01 -25.68 -9.95
N SER A 52 15.13 -24.35 -9.96
CA SER A 52 14.04 -23.42 -9.66
C SER A 52 12.92 -23.52 -10.69
N LEU A 53 13.24 -23.46 -11.99
CA LEU A 53 12.29 -23.57 -13.08
C LEU A 53 11.51 -24.89 -13.03
N ASN A 54 12.20 -26.01 -12.76
CA ASN A 54 11.55 -27.31 -12.56
C ASN A 54 10.63 -27.31 -11.34
N LYS A 55 10.98 -26.60 -10.25
CA LYS A 55 10.10 -26.46 -9.07
C LYS A 55 8.86 -25.62 -9.35
N LEU A 56 8.97 -24.58 -10.16
CA LEU A 56 7.83 -23.78 -10.59
C LEU A 56 6.89 -24.61 -11.49
N ALA A 57 7.45 -25.40 -12.41
CA ALA A 57 6.70 -26.34 -13.26
C ALA A 57 5.98 -27.42 -12.44
N GLU A 58 6.66 -28.05 -11.47
CA GLU A 58 6.07 -29.04 -10.56
C GLU A 58 4.89 -28.50 -9.73
N ARG A 59 4.83 -27.18 -9.53
CA ARG A 59 3.79 -26.49 -8.75
C ARG A 59 2.70 -25.87 -9.63
N ASP A 60 2.68 -26.20 -10.92
CA ASP A 60 1.74 -25.66 -11.92
C ASP A 60 1.76 -24.12 -12.01
N GLN A 61 2.88 -23.48 -11.66
CA GLN A 61 3.06 -22.02 -11.78
C GLN A 61 3.51 -21.61 -13.19
N LEU A 62 4.12 -22.54 -13.93
CA LEU A 62 4.45 -22.44 -15.36
C LEU A 62 4.42 -23.83 -15.98
N THR A 63 4.39 -23.92 -17.32
CA THR A 63 4.45 -25.18 -18.04
C THR A 63 5.88 -25.67 -18.21
N GLN A 64 6.09 -26.98 -18.39
CA GLN A 64 7.43 -27.52 -18.66
C GLN A 64 8.04 -26.92 -19.94
N ASP A 65 7.22 -26.66 -20.96
CA ASP A 65 7.70 -26.04 -22.21
C ASP A 65 8.20 -24.60 -21.97
N GLU A 66 7.57 -23.85 -21.06
CA GLU A 66 8.01 -22.50 -20.64
C GLU A 66 9.30 -22.57 -19.81
N ALA A 67 9.43 -23.55 -18.90
CA ALA A 67 10.67 -23.79 -18.16
C ALA A 67 11.85 -24.09 -19.08
N ASP A 68 11.67 -25.05 -19.98
CA ASP A 68 12.72 -25.46 -20.92
C ASP A 68 13.11 -24.30 -21.84
N ALA A 69 12.12 -23.50 -22.30
CA ALA A 69 12.38 -22.32 -23.12
C ALA A 69 13.12 -21.22 -22.36
N ALA A 70 12.82 -20.98 -21.08
CA ALA A 70 13.57 -20.03 -20.27
C ALA A 70 15.02 -20.51 -20.07
N LEU A 71 15.22 -21.78 -19.76
CA LEU A 71 16.57 -22.34 -19.58
C LEU A 71 17.40 -22.29 -20.88
N ASP A 72 16.78 -22.56 -22.03
CA ASP A 72 17.44 -22.49 -23.35
C ASP A 72 17.96 -21.08 -23.71
N ARG A 73 17.44 -20.02 -23.08
CA ARG A 73 17.90 -18.63 -23.26
C ARG A 73 19.12 -18.29 -22.41
N VAL A 74 19.49 -19.12 -21.44
CA VAL A 74 20.61 -18.85 -20.53
C VAL A 74 21.90 -19.40 -21.11
N THR A 75 22.85 -18.52 -21.39
CA THR A 75 24.20 -18.89 -21.84
C THR A 75 25.21 -18.68 -20.70
N PRO A 76 25.73 -19.76 -20.09
CA PRO A 76 26.74 -19.67 -19.04
C PRO A 76 28.14 -19.37 -19.62
N LEU A 77 28.82 -18.34 -19.09
CA LEU A 77 30.12 -17.86 -19.58
C LEU A 77 31.10 -17.56 -18.46
N VAL A 78 32.41 -17.67 -18.74
CA VAL A 78 33.48 -17.23 -17.82
C VAL A 78 34.19 -15.99 -18.36
N ASP A 79 34.40 -15.98 -19.66
CA ASP A 79 35.05 -14.88 -20.38
C ASP A 79 34.13 -13.65 -20.41
N VAL A 80 34.69 -12.50 -20.02
CA VAL A 80 33.94 -11.24 -19.93
C VAL A 80 33.62 -10.67 -21.32
N GLU A 81 34.54 -10.78 -22.28
CA GLU A 81 34.40 -10.23 -23.62
C GLU A 81 33.27 -10.96 -24.35
N GLU A 82 33.23 -12.28 -24.24
CA GLU A 82 32.13 -13.09 -24.76
C GLU A 82 30.78 -12.74 -24.08
N ALA A 83 30.79 -12.49 -22.77
CA ALA A 83 29.58 -12.17 -22.01
C ALA A 83 28.96 -10.81 -22.39
N VAL A 84 29.76 -9.79 -22.73
CA VAL A 84 29.25 -8.41 -22.90
C VAL A 84 29.38 -7.85 -24.31
N SER A 85 30.02 -8.53 -25.25
CA SER A 85 30.30 -7.97 -26.60
C SER A 85 29.09 -7.68 -27.49
N ASP A 86 27.91 -8.20 -27.14
CA ASP A 86 26.69 -8.12 -27.95
C ASP A 86 25.48 -8.20 -27.00
N VAL A 87 25.38 -7.22 -26.10
CA VAL A 87 24.30 -7.08 -25.12
C VAL A 87 23.81 -5.64 -25.07
N ASP A 88 22.55 -5.48 -24.72
CA ASP A 88 21.86 -4.19 -24.63
C ASP A 88 21.90 -3.66 -23.19
N VAL A 89 21.82 -4.57 -22.21
CA VAL A 89 21.88 -4.25 -20.78
C VAL A 89 22.85 -5.18 -20.05
N VAL A 90 23.66 -4.62 -19.15
CA VAL A 90 24.50 -5.36 -18.21
C VAL A 90 23.97 -5.15 -16.80
N ILE A 91 23.63 -6.23 -16.09
CA ILE A 91 23.20 -6.20 -14.69
C ILE A 91 24.28 -6.85 -13.81
N GLU A 92 24.92 -6.06 -12.95
CA GLU A 92 26.01 -6.52 -12.09
C GLU A 92 25.51 -6.95 -10.69
N ALA A 93 25.84 -8.18 -10.30
CA ALA A 93 25.51 -8.81 -9.01
C ALA A 93 26.72 -9.58 -8.41
N VAL A 94 27.91 -9.00 -8.50
CA VAL A 94 29.17 -9.49 -7.92
C VAL A 94 29.32 -9.04 -6.45
N PRO A 95 30.36 -9.49 -5.70
CA PRO A 95 30.50 -9.16 -4.29
C PRO A 95 30.44 -7.66 -3.97
N GLU A 96 29.80 -7.32 -2.85
CA GLU A 96 29.49 -5.95 -2.41
C GLU A 96 30.73 -5.17 -1.91
N LYS A 97 31.69 -4.95 -2.82
CA LYS A 97 32.92 -4.20 -2.58
C LYS A 97 33.16 -3.23 -3.72
N MET A 98 33.26 -1.93 -3.39
CA MET A 98 33.45 -0.85 -4.36
C MET A 98 34.57 -1.13 -5.36
N GLU A 99 35.77 -1.48 -4.89
CA GLU A 99 36.91 -1.78 -5.77
C GLU A 99 36.65 -2.94 -6.74
N ILE A 100 35.94 -4.00 -6.30
CA ILE A 100 35.64 -5.14 -7.16
C ILE A 100 34.65 -4.73 -8.26
N LYS A 101 33.59 -3.98 -7.90
CA LYS A 101 32.60 -3.51 -8.87
C LYS A 101 33.22 -2.53 -9.88
N LYS A 102 34.10 -1.63 -9.43
CA LYS A 102 34.87 -0.73 -10.31
C LYS A 102 35.76 -1.49 -11.28
N ASP A 103 36.48 -2.51 -10.80
CA ASP A 103 37.30 -3.38 -11.65
C ASP A 103 36.45 -4.10 -12.70
N VAL A 104 35.28 -4.63 -12.30
CA VAL A 104 34.33 -5.29 -13.21
C VAL A 104 33.83 -4.32 -14.27
N TYR A 105 33.35 -3.13 -13.91
CA TYR A 105 32.86 -2.17 -14.90
C TYR A 105 33.95 -1.60 -15.80
N THR A 106 35.18 -1.48 -15.31
CA THR A 106 36.33 -1.13 -16.15
C THR A 106 36.58 -2.20 -17.22
N GLU A 107 36.43 -3.47 -16.87
CA GLU A 107 36.56 -4.60 -17.80
C GLU A 107 35.39 -4.65 -18.79
N VAL A 108 34.16 -4.45 -18.32
CA VAL A 108 32.93 -4.41 -19.14
C VAL A 108 32.98 -3.27 -20.15
N GLU A 109 33.37 -2.06 -19.73
CA GLU A 109 33.48 -0.87 -20.60
C GLU A 109 34.38 -1.13 -21.82
N ALA A 110 35.44 -1.94 -21.65
CA ALA A 110 36.38 -2.22 -22.72
C ALA A 110 35.81 -3.11 -23.84
N HIS A 111 34.71 -3.83 -23.57
CA HIS A 111 34.17 -4.87 -24.45
C HIS A 111 32.70 -4.66 -24.83
N ALA A 112 31.91 -3.94 -24.03
CA ALA A 112 30.49 -3.75 -24.27
C ALA A 112 30.20 -2.73 -25.40
N PRO A 113 29.13 -2.92 -26.19
CA PRO A 113 28.70 -1.96 -27.23
C PRO A 113 28.50 -0.56 -26.68
N GLU A 114 28.85 0.50 -27.43
CA GLU A 114 28.76 1.91 -26.99
C GLU A 114 27.38 2.32 -26.43
N ASP A 115 26.31 1.73 -26.98
CA ASP A 115 24.93 2.07 -26.62
C ASP A 115 24.37 1.24 -25.44
N ALA A 116 25.11 0.25 -24.92
CA ALA A 116 24.64 -0.62 -23.84
C ALA A 116 24.47 0.14 -22.50
N ILE A 117 23.42 -0.22 -21.75
CA ILE A 117 23.13 0.31 -20.41
C ILE A 117 23.82 -0.54 -19.35
N PHE A 118 24.42 0.11 -18.35
CA PHE A 118 25.04 -0.54 -17.20
C PHE A 118 24.19 -0.33 -15.94
N ALA A 119 23.75 -1.43 -15.34
CA ALA A 119 22.93 -1.44 -14.14
C ALA A 119 23.61 -2.28 -13.04
N THR A 120 23.64 -1.78 -11.80
CA THR A 120 24.15 -2.55 -10.66
C THR A 120 23.03 -2.94 -9.68
N ASN A 121 23.08 -4.18 -9.20
CA ASN A 121 22.24 -4.71 -8.11
C ASN A 121 22.85 -4.42 -6.71
N THR A 122 23.80 -3.49 -6.59
CA THR A 122 24.31 -3.10 -5.27
C THR A 122 23.16 -2.69 -4.34
N SER A 123 23.27 -3.01 -3.05
CA SER A 123 22.23 -2.74 -2.05
C SER A 123 22.51 -1.49 -1.22
N SER A 124 23.71 -0.92 -1.36
CA SER A 124 24.15 0.20 -0.52
C SER A 124 25.19 1.11 -1.16
N LEU A 125 26.03 0.63 -2.10
CA LEU A 125 27.14 1.43 -2.63
C LEU A 125 26.65 2.53 -3.57
N SER A 126 27.36 3.65 -3.58
CA SER A 126 27.04 4.82 -4.42
C SER A 126 27.05 4.46 -5.92
N ILE A 127 25.91 4.70 -6.56
CA ILE A 127 25.74 4.60 -8.02
C ILE A 127 26.58 5.67 -8.72
N THR A 128 26.64 6.86 -8.13
CA THR A 128 27.44 7.98 -8.64
C THR A 128 28.91 7.59 -8.72
N GLU A 129 29.49 7.07 -7.63
CA GLU A 129 30.90 6.68 -7.60
C GLU A 129 31.22 5.52 -8.57
N LEU A 130 30.28 4.59 -8.75
CA LEU A 130 30.43 3.49 -9.72
C LEU A 130 30.38 4.01 -11.17
N SER A 131 29.50 4.96 -11.47
CA SER A 131 29.38 5.54 -12.82
C SER A 131 30.65 6.27 -13.28
N GLU A 132 31.51 6.73 -12.37
CA GLU A 132 32.73 7.48 -12.72
C GLU A 132 33.83 6.62 -13.39
N VAL A 133 33.71 5.29 -13.39
CA VAL A 133 34.71 4.40 -14.03
C VAL A 133 34.47 4.18 -15.52
N THR A 134 33.33 4.61 -16.04
CA THR A 134 32.94 4.47 -17.44
C THR A 134 33.00 5.83 -18.18
N GLU A 135 33.17 5.79 -19.51
CA GLU A 135 33.11 6.99 -20.37
C GLU A 135 31.66 7.41 -20.71
N ARG A 136 30.65 6.62 -20.29
CA ARG A 136 29.21 6.86 -20.49
C ARG A 136 28.39 6.88 -19.18
N PRO A 137 28.75 7.72 -18.21
CA PRO A 137 28.10 7.72 -16.89
C PRO A 137 26.58 8.02 -16.94
N GLU A 138 26.07 8.58 -18.04
CA GLU A 138 24.64 8.76 -18.31
C GLU A 138 23.87 7.47 -18.60
N GLN A 139 24.56 6.43 -19.09
CA GLN A 139 24.01 5.10 -19.36
C GLN A 139 24.23 4.15 -18.16
N PHE A 140 24.46 4.70 -16.97
CA PHE A 140 24.71 3.94 -15.74
C PHE A 140 23.63 4.22 -14.70
N CYS A 141 23.05 3.18 -14.09
CA CYS A 141 22.09 3.32 -13.00
C CYS A 141 22.16 2.16 -11.99
N GLY A 142 21.39 2.26 -10.91
CA GLY A 142 21.09 1.10 -10.06
C GLY A 142 19.83 0.38 -10.53
N MET A 143 19.81 -0.94 -10.37
CA MET A 143 18.64 -1.80 -10.56
C MET A 143 18.66 -2.86 -9.45
N HIS A 144 18.17 -2.46 -8.28
CA HIS A 144 18.30 -3.23 -7.05
C HIS A 144 17.10 -4.16 -6.83
N PHE A 145 17.34 -5.46 -6.97
CA PHE A 145 16.38 -6.53 -6.73
C PHE A 145 16.43 -7.00 -5.27
N PHE A 146 15.31 -7.54 -4.79
CA PHE A 146 15.18 -8.06 -3.44
C PHE A 146 15.22 -9.59 -3.41
N ASN A 147 15.87 -10.16 -2.39
CA ASN A 147 16.06 -11.60 -2.28
C ASN A 147 14.81 -12.32 -1.74
N PRO A 148 14.30 -13.39 -2.38
CA PRO A 148 14.75 -13.95 -3.67
C PRO A 148 14.13 -13.22 -4.87
N PRO A 149 14.91 -12.90 -5.93
CA PRO A 149 14.44 -12.08 -7.07
C PRO A 149 13.19 -12.64 -7.75
N VAL A 150 13.09 -13.97 -7.86
CA VAL A 150 11.94 -14.64 -8.50
C VAL A 150 10.61 -14.48 -7.74
N ARG A 151 10.62 -14.08 -6.47
CA ARG A 151 9.39 -13.89 -5.66
C ARG A 151 9.11 -12.43 -5.36
N MET A 152 10.14 -11.66 -5.03
CA MET A 152 9.97 -10.27 -4.64
C MET A 152 9.50 -9.44 -5.84
N GLN A 153 8.52 -8.56 -5.61
CA GLN A 153 7.93 -7.73 -6.67
C GLN A 153 8.73 -6.45 -6.90
N LEU A 154 9.34 -5.88 -5.86
CA LEU A 154 10.04 -4.62 -5.94
C LEU A 154 11.36 -4.70 -6.70
N VAL A 155 11.63 -3.68 -7.52
CA VAL A 155 12.97 -3.28 -7.97
C VAL A 155 13.14 -1.79 -7.68
N GLU A 156 14.18 -1.40 -6.95
CA GLU A 156 14.53 0.02 -6.83
C GLU A 156 15.39 0.41 -8.03
N VAL A 157 14.96 1.40 -8.82
CA VAL A 157 15.73 1.96 -9.94
C VAL A 157 16.39 3.24 -9.48
N ILE A 158 17.72 3.23 -9.37
CA ILE A 158 18.46 4.27 -8.64
C ILE A 158 19.19 5.21 -9.58
N SER A 159 18.90 6.50 -9.46
CA SER A 159 19.63 7.56 -10.14
C SER A 159 20.95 7.86 -9.45
N GLY A 160 22.06 7.72 -10.20
CA GLY A 160 23.31 8.37 -9.88
C GLY A 160 23.26 9.87 -10.24
N ALA A 161 24.29 10.64 -9.89
CA ALA A 161 24.38 12.06 -10.24
C ALA A 161 24.53 12.33 -11.75
N HIS A 162 24.77 11.28 -12.55
CA HIS A 162 25.04 11.37 -13.99
C HIS A 162 24.01 10.64 -14.84
N SER A 163 23.21 9.75 -14.25
CA SER A 163 22.22 8.92 -14.95
C SER A 163 21.27 9.77 -15.79
N GLY A 164 21.07 9.38 -17.05
CA GLY A 164 20.11 10.01 -17.94
C GLY A 164 18.69 9.51 -17.70
N ASP A 165 17.70 10.39 -17.85
CA ASP A 165 16.27 10.02 -17.71
C ASP A 165 15.89 8.88 -18.68
N ASP A 166 16.34 8.93 -19.93
CA ASP A 166 16.10 7.86 -20.92
C ASP A 166 16.62 6.48 -20.46
N THR A 167 17.72 6.45 -19.69
CA THR A 167 18.28 5.21 -19.13
C THR A 167 17.43 4.69 -17.98
N LEU A 168 16.98 5.60 -17.10
CA LEU A 168 16.10 5.24 -15.99
C LEU A 168 14.75 4.72 -16.52
N ASP A 169 14.15 5.43 -17.48
CA ASP A 169 12.88 5.04 -18.12
C ASP A 169 12.98 3.66 -18.79
N ALA A 170 14.09 3.39 -19.50
CA ALA A 170 14.31 2.09 -20.14
C ALA A 170 14.47 0.94 -19.12
N ILE A 171 15.15 1.19 -17.99
CA ILE A 171 15.36 0.19 -16.94
C ILE A 171 14.09 -0.03 -16.10
N GLU A 172 13.26 0.99 -15.91
CA GLU A 172 11.94 0.84 -15.30
C GLU A 172 11.02 0.01 -16.18
N ALA A 173 10.93 0.31 -17.48
CA ALA A 173 10.17 -0.50 -18.43
C ALA A 173 10.67 -1.95 -18.48
N LEU A 174 11.99 -2.16 -18.41
CA LEU A 174 12.57 -3.50 -18.33
C LEU A 174 12.19 -4.23 -17.04
N ALA A 175 12.19 -3.55 -15.90
CA ALA A 175 11.72 -4.12 -14.64
C ALA A 175 10.23 -4.48 -14.69
N GLU A 176 9.38 -3.64 -15.28
CA GLU A 176 7.96 -3.93 -15.49
C GLU A 176 7.76 -5.16 -16.37
N ASP A 177 8.52 -5.30 -17.45
CA ASP A 177 8.44 -6.46 -18.35
C ASP A 177 8.95 -7.75 -17.70
N PHE A 178 9.87 -7.64 -16.73
CA PHE A 178 10.24 -8.73 -15.82
C PHE A 178 9.11 -9.14 -14.86
N GLY A 179 7.95 -8.48 -14.89
CA GLY A 179 6.85 -8.66 -13.96
C GLY A 179 7.17 -8.12 -12.57
N LYS A 180 7.98 -7.06 -12.49
CA LYS A 180 8.34 -6.35 -11.26
C LYS A 180 7.61 -5.01 -11.19
N THR A 181 7.61 -4.42 -10.00
CA THR A 181 7.16 -3.05 -9.75
C THR A 181 8.40 -2.20 -9.50
N PRO A 182 8.83 -1.38 -10.47
CA PRO A 182 9.93 -0.45 -10.25
C PRO A 182 9.49 0.68 -9.31
N VAL A 183 10.39 1.13 -8.43
CA VAL A 183 10.26 2.38 -7.70
C VAL A 183 11.50 3.23 -7.94
N ARG A 184 11.31 4.48 -8.38
CA ARG A 184 12.40 5.39 -8.71
C ARG A 184 13.02 6.00 -7.45
N VAL A 185 14.32 5.79 -7.28
CA VAL A 185 15.13 6.47 -6.27
C VAL A 185 15.81 7.66 -6.96
N ARG A 186 15.26 8.85 -6.75
CA ARG A 186 15.62 10.09 -7.48
C ARG A 186 17.01 10.62 -7.13
N LYS A 187 17.54 10.26 -5.96
CA LYS A 187 18.90 10.61 -5.54
C LYS A 187 19.61 9.42 -4.91
N ASP A 188 20.85 9.23 -5.35
CA ASP A 188 21.81 8.30 -4.78
C ASP A 188 22.00 8.56 -3.28
N SER A 189 21.46 7.67 -2.46
CA SER A 189 21.42 7.77 -1.00
C SER A 189 21.79 6.41 -0.40
N PRO A 190 22.66 6.35 0.64
CA PRO A 190 23.05 5.07 1.25
C PRO A 190 21.85 4.24 1.69
N GLY A 191 21.72 3.02 1.13
CA GLY A 191 20.60 2.11 1.41
C GLY A 191 19.27 2.49 0.74
N PHE A 192 19.28 3.44 -0.20
CA PHE A 192 18.16 3.80 -1.06
C PHE A 192 16.88 4.13 -0.27
N ILE A 193 15.80 3.35 -0.41
CA ILE A 193 14.57 3.53 0.34
C ILE A 193 14.41 2.40 1.36
N VAL A 194 14.34 1.15 0.92
CA VAL A 194 13.96 0.04 1.81
C VAL A 194 15.00 -0.20 2.90
N ASN A 195 16.28 -0.30 2.52
CA ASN A 195 17.34 -0.51 3.50
C ASN A 195 17.53 0.73 4.39
N ARG A 196 17.31 1.94 3.86
CA ARG A 196 17.35 3.20 4.61
C ARG A 196 16.38 3.20 5.79
N ILE A 197 15.25 2.51 5.68
CA ILE A 197 14.24 2.40 6.74
C ILE A 197 14.45 1.15 7.59
N LEU A 198 14.57 -0.01 6.96
CA LEU A 198 14.56 -1.30 7.64
C LEU A 198 15.80 -1.51 8.52
N VAL A 199 16.97 -1.09 8.05
CA VAL A 199 18.23 -1.32 8.75
C VAL A 199 18.33 -0.48 10.04
N PRO A 200 18.02 0.82 10.05
CA PRO A 200 17.93 1.58 11.30
C PRO A 200 16.86 1.08 12.27
N LEU A 201 15.70 0.64 11.78
CA LEU A 201 14.65 0.03 12.61
C LEU A 201 15.19 -1.21 13.36
N MET A 202 15.87 -2.10 12.64
CA MET A 202 16.49 -3.30 13.23
C MET A 202 17.66 -2.96 14.16
N ASN A 203 18.42 -1.92 13.85
CA ASN A 203 19.49 -1.43 14.73
C ASN A 203 18.92 -0.87 16.04
N GLU A 204 17.80 -0.13 15.99
CA GLU A 204 17.11 0.37 17.19
C GLU A 204 16.54 -0.79 18.03
N ALA A 205 15.95 -1.80 17.39
CA ALA A 205 15.57 -3.04 18.06
C ALA A 205 16.75 -3.66 18.82
N ALA A 206 17.93 -3.73 18.21
CA ALA A 206 19.14 -4.20 18.88
C ALA A 206 19.59 -3.29 20.03
N TRP A 207 19.46 -1.97 19.91
CA TRP A 207 19.77 -1.02 21.00
C TRP A 207 18.84 -1.18 22.21
N LEU A 208 17.54 -1.36 21.98
CA LEU A 208 16.57 -1.64 23.05
C LEU A 208 16.96 -2.89 23.86
N VAL A 209 17.45 -3.94 23.19
CA VAL A 209 17.93 -5.14 23.86
C VAL A 209 19.29 -4.93 24.53
N HIS A 210 20.22 -4.24 23.85
CA HIS A 210 21.56 -3.97 24.39
C HIS A 210 21.52 -3.15 25.70
N ASN A 211 20.56 -2.23 25.82
CA ASN A 211 20.39 -1.38 26.99
C ASN A 211 19.53 -2.00 28.10
N ASP A 212 19.14 -3.27 27.98
CA ASP A 212 18.21 -3.95 28.90
C ASP A 212 16.81 -3.27 28.99
N GLU A 213 16.35 -2.59 27.94
CA GLU A 213 15.05 -1.89 27.88
C GLU A 213 13.91 -2.82 27.42
N ALA A 214 14.25 -3.78 26.55
CA ALA A 214 13.36 -4.85 26.10
C ALA A 214 14.13 -6.16 25.89
N THR A 215 13.41 -7.28 25.84
CA THR A 215 13.96 -8.58 25.46
C THR A 215 13.75 -8.85 23.97
N ILE A 216 14.56 -9.75 23.40
CA ILE A 216 14.38 -10.21 22.01
C ILE A 216 12.94 -10.66 21.74
N ALA A 217 12.34 -11.39 22.70
CA ALA A 217 10.98 -11.89 22.57
C ALA A 217 9.92 -10.78 22.60
N GLU A 218 10.09 -9.74 23.41
CA GLU A 218 9.17 -8.59 23.44
C GLU A 218 9.26 -7.79 22.14
N VAL A 219 10.47 -7.55 21.62
CA VAL A 219 10.67 -6.81 20.36
C VAL A 219 10.12 -7.59 19.17
N ASP A 220 10.41 -8.87 19.05
CA ASP A 220 9.89 -9.70 17.95
C ASP A 220 8.38 -9.91 18.05
N SER A 221 7.83 -9.99 19.27
CA SER A 221 6.37 -10.02 19.48
C SER A 221 5.72 -8.73 19.01
N THR A 222 6.29 -7.58 19.39
CA THR A 222 5.80 -6.25 19.03
C THR A 222 5.83 -6.04 17.52
N THR A 223 6.98 -6.28 16.89
CA THR A 223 7.17 -6.06 15.44
C THR A 223 6.31 -6.99 14.59
N LYS A 224 6.14 -8.25 15.01
CA LYS A 224 5.35 -9.23 14.25
C LYS A 224 3.84 -9.10 14.45
N PHE A 225 3.38 -8.93 15.68
CA PHE A 225 1.95 -9.05 16.00
C PHE A 225 1.27 -7.69 16.18
N ASP A 226 1.96 -6.69 16.73
CA ASP A 226 1.38 -5.37 16.97
C ASP A 226 1.58 -4.47 15.75
N MET A 227 2.81 -4.39 15.23
CA MET A 227 3.12 -3.66 13.99
C MET A 227 2.73 -4.44 12.71
N GLY A 228 2.39 -5.72 12.82
CA GLY A 228 1.91 -6.55 11.71
C GLY A 228 2.95 -6.98 10.68
N LEU A 229 4.25 -6.93 11.00
CA LEU A 229 5.31 -7.37 10.08
C LEU A 229 5.29 -8.90 9.89
N PRO A 230 5.71 -9.42 8.72
CA PRO A 230 5.68 -10.86 8.43
C PRO A 230 6.59 -11.69 9.34
N MET A 231 7.65 -11.07 9.85
CA MET A 231 8.63 -11.65 10.77
C MET A 231 8.99 -10.63 11.85
N GLY A 232 9.37 -11.12 13.04
CA GLY A 232 9.95 -10.24 14.06
C GLY A 232 11.30 -9.66 13.60
N SER A 233 11.72 -8.52 14.14
CA SER A 233 12.97 -7.86 13.73
C SER A 233 14.21 -8.76 13.82
N PHE A 234 14.36 -9.53 14.90
CA PHE A 234 15.48 -10.44 15.10
C PHE A 234 15.31 -11.75 14.30
N GLU A 235 14.09 -12.26 14.15
CA GLU A 235 13.76 -13.35 13.22
C GLU A 235 14.19 -12.99 11.79
N LEU A 236 13.87 -11.77 11.34
CA LEU A 236 14.24 -11.25 10.03
C LEU A 236 15.76 -11.06 9.91
N SER A 237 16.41 -10.50 10.94
CA SER A 237 17.87 -10.33 10.99
C SER A 237 18.61 -11.65 10.80
N ASP A 238 18.16 -12.71 11.49
CA ASP A 238 18.75 -14.03 11.37
C ASP A 238 18.43 -14.72 10.03
N GLN A 239 17.30 -14.40 9.41
CA GLN A 239 16.88 -14.94 8.12
C GLN A 239 17.67 -14.30 6.95
N VAL A 240 17.98 -13.01 7.04
CA VAL A 240 18.83 -12.28 6.08
C VAL A 240 20.32 -12.59 6.30
N GLY A 241 20.75 -12.51 7.56
CA GLY A 241 22.14 -12.68 7.99
C GLY A 241 22.66 -11.44 8.70
N ASN A 242 23.11 -11.62 9.95
CA ASN A 242 23.55 -10.51 10.81
C ASN A 242 24.79 -9.76 10.27
N ASP A 243 25.66 -10.45 9.53
CA ASP A 243 26.80 -9.87 8.81
C ASP A 243 26.39 -8.94 7.67
N VAL A 244 25.29 -9.26 6.97
CA VAL A 244 24.78 -8.42 5.87
C VAL A 244 24.22 -7.12 6.44
N GLY A 245 23.38 -7.21 7.48
CA GLY A 245 22.84 -6.04 8.17
C GLY A 245 23.94 -5.15 8.77
N LEU A 246 24.95 -5.75 9.39
CA LEU A 246 26.11 -5.01 9.92
C LEU A 246 26.89 -4.30 8.82
N HIS A 247 27.17 -4.96 7.69
CA HIS A 247 27.90 -4.35 6.57
C HIS A 247 27.17 -3.12 6.00
N VAL A 248 25.83 -3.18 5.88
CA VAL A 248 25.03 -2.02 5.45
C VAL A 248 25.07 -0.89 6.49
N LEU A 249 24.97 -1.21 7.79
CA LEU A 249 25.10 -0.20 8.86
C LEU A 249 26.49 0.45 8.90
N GLU A 250 27.56 -0.32 8.74
CA GLU A 250 28.93 0.21 8.70
C GLU A 250 29.09 1.19 7.54
N TYR A 251 28.56 0.87 6.36
CA TYR A 251 28.57 1.79 5.23
C TYR A 251 27.73 3.05 5.48
N MET A 252 26.50 2.90 6.01
CA MET A 252 25.67 4.05 6.40
C MET A 252 26.37 4.92 7.44
N HIS A 253 27.04 4.32 8.42
CA HIS A 253 27.79 5.05 9.44
C HIS A 253 29.00 5.77 8.86
N GLU A 254 29.73 5.16 7.91
CA GLU A 254 30.84 5.81 7.22
C GLU A 254 30.40 7.05 6.44
N VAL A 255 29.25 6.98 5.76
CA VAL A 255 28.77 8.04 4.86
C VAL A 255 27.92 9.10 5.59
N LEU A 256 27.02 8.66 6.48
CA LEU A 256 26.00 9.49 7.13
C LEU A 256 26.32 9.80 8.61
N GLY A 257 27.31 9.12 9.19
CA GLY A 257 27.88 9.44 10.50
C GLY A 257 27.20 8.76 11.69
N GLU A 258 27.35 9.39 12.86
CA GLU A 258 26.99 8.85 14.18
C GLU A 258 25.55 8.33 14.34
N PRO A 259 24.50 8.90 13.71
CA PRO A 259 23.15 8.37 13.82
C PRO A 259 23.00 6.90 13.40
N TYR A 260 23.93 6.39 12.59
CA TYR A 260 23.90 5.03 12.04
C TYR A 260 24.93 4.10 12.69
N ALA A 261 25.52 4.48 13.82
CA ALA A 261 26.48 3.65 14.54
C ALA A 261 25.88 2.24 14.82
N PRO A 262 26.58 1.15 14.43
CA PRO A 262 26.12 -0.20 14.70
C PRO A 262 25.95 -0.46 16.20
N CYS A 263 24.87 -1.16 16.57
CA CYS A 263 24.71 -1.61 17.96
C CYS A 263 25.80 -2.65 18.32
N PRO A 264 26.49 -2.52 19.47
CA PRO A 264 27.52 -3.48 19.88
C PRO A 264 27.02 -4.93 19.99
N LEU A 265 25.72 -5.11 20.27
CA LEU A 265 25.11 -6.44 20.30
C LEU A 265 25.15 -7.12 18.92
N LEU A 266 24.96 -6.35 17.84
CA LEU A 266 25.04 -6.88 16.48
C LEU A 266 26.49 -7.19 16.09
N GLU A 267 27.44 -6.32 16.45
CA GLU A 267 28.88 -6.57 16.27
C GLU A 267 29.30 -7.88 16.96
N GLU A 268 28.90 -8.08 18.22
CA GLU A 268 29.19 -9.30 18.98
C GLU A 268 28.65 -10.56 18.30
N LYS A 269 27.46 -10.50 17.68
CA LYS A 269 26.89 -11.63 16.94
C LYS A 269 27.75 -12.02 15.75
N VAL A 270 28.20 -11.02 14.98
CA VAL A 270 29.05 -11.26 13.80
C VAL A 270 30.44 -11.75 14.20
N GLU A 271 31.06 -11.15 15.22
CA GLU A 271 32.37 -11.57 15.74
C GLU A 271 32.37 -13.04 16.23
N ASN A 272 31.24 -13.51 16.75
CA ASN A 272 31.07 -14.87 17.23
C ASN A 272 30.62 -15.87 16.14
N GLU A 273 30.56 -15.47 14.87
CA GLU A 273 30.04 -16.28 13.75
C GLU A 273 28.56 -16.71 13.95
N GLU A 274 27.81 -15.96 14.77
CA GLU A 274 26.37 -16.15 15.01
C GLU A 274 25.55 -15.38 13.96
N LEU A 275 25.70 -15.79 12.70
CA LEU A 275 25.15 -15.09 11.52
C LEU A 275 23.67 -15.41 11.22
N GLY A 276 22.97 -16.10 12.13
CA GLY A 276 21.56 -16.46 11.96
C GLY A 276 21.36 -17.84 11.38
N LYS A 277 20.34 -18.00 10.55
CA LYS A 277 19.89 -19.31 10.04
C LYS A 277 20.96 -20.04 9.23
N LYS A 278 21.80 -19.30 8.49
CA LYS A 278 22.86 -19.87 7.65
C LYS A 278 24.00 -20.53 8.44
N THR A 279 24.21 -20.13 9.70
CA THR A 279 25.19 -20.74 10.61
C THR A 279 24.52 -21.57 11.72
N GLY A 280 23.19 -21.72 11.67
CA GLY A 280 22.41 -22.45 12.68
C GLY A 280 22.18 -21.68 13.99
N LYS A 281 22.74 -20.48 14.13
CA LYS A 281 22.63 -19.67 15.34
C LYS A 281 22.83 -18.19 15.06
N GLY A 282 21.98 -17.34 15.63
CA GLY A 282 22.09 -15.88 15.63
C GLY A 282 21.50 -15.29 16.89
N PHE A 283 20.48 -14.45 16.77
CA PHE A 283 19.63 -14.05 17.90
C PHE A 283 18.82 -15.25 18.43
N TYR A 284 18.43 -16.16 17.54
CA TYR A 284 17.79 -17.44 17.87
C TYR A 284 18.74 -18.63 17.66
N ASP A 285 18.43 -19.74 18.34
CA ASP A 285 19.11 -21.03 18.17
C ASP A 285 18.28 -21.93 17.23
N TYR A 286 18.75 -22.06 15.98
CA TYR A 286 18.08 -22.87 14.96
C TYR A 286 18.44 -24.36 15.06
N GLU A 287 19.45 -24.72 15.84
CA GLU A 287 19.78 -26.12 16.12
C GLU A 287 18.85 -26.73 17.19
N ASN A 288 18.34 -25.91 18.12
CA ASN A 288 17.59 -26.35 19.30
C ASN A 288 16.14 -25.83 19.40
N GLY A 289 15.41 -25.74 18.29
CA GLY A 289 13.96 -25.47 18.30
C GLY A 289 13.50 -24.35 17.38
N GLY A 290 14.42 -23.56 16.83
CA GLY A 290 14.09 -22.47 15.91
C GLY A 290 13.50 -21.26 16.63
N VAL A 291 12.72 -20.50 15.88
CA VAL A 291 12.10 -19.25 16.34
C VAL A 291 10.78 -19.55 17.02
N ASP A 292 10.65 -19.15 18.29
CA ASP A 292 9.40 -19.23 19.06
C ASP A 292 9.12 -17.83 19.65
N ILE A 293 8.21 -17.10 19.01
CA ILE A 293 7.85 -15.73 19.38
C ILE A 293 6.50 -15.79 20.11
N PRO A 294 6.43 -15.40 21.39
CA PRO A 294 5.17 -15.32 22.11
C PRO A 294 4.23 -14.30 21.47
N THR A 295 2.94 -14.61 21.37
CA THR A 295 1.93 -13.73 20.74
C THR A 295 1.42 -12.63 21.66
N ASP A 296 1.78 -12.66 22.95
CA ASP A 296 1.25 -11.78 24.00
C ASP A 296 2.34 -11.04 24.78
N ALA A 297 3.56 -10.98 24.24
CA ALA A 297 4.69 -10.26 24.85
C ALA A 297 4.95 -8.88 24.22
N GLY A 298 4.10 -8.46 23.29
CA GLY A 298 4.15 -7.16 22.65
C GLY A 298 4.11 -6.00 23.64
N ARG A 299 4.78 -4.90 23.31
CA ARG A 299 4.92 -3.71 24.16
C ARG A 299 4.72 -2.43 23.37
N GLU A 300 3.70 -1.68 23.77
CA GLU A 300 3.34 -0.37 23.19
C GLU A 300 4.52 0.63 23.22
N ASP A 301 5.33 0.65 24.28
CA ASP A 301 6.46 1.58 24.36
C ASP A 301 7.63 1.19 23.44
N VAL A 302 7.77 -0.11 23.12
CA VAL A 302 8.71 -0.61 22.11
C VAL A 302 8.21 -0.25 20.72
N GLU A 303 6.93 -0.47 20.44
CA GLU A 303 6.29 -0.11 19.17
C GLU A 303 6.49 1.38 18.89
N HIS A 304 6.11 2.23 19.84
CA HIS A 304 6.18 3.68 19.70
C HIS A 304 7.62 4.18 19.49
N ARG A 305 8.62 3.55 20.14
CA ARG A 305 10.04 3.85 19.91
C ARG A 305 10.47 3.51 18.48
N LEU A 306 10.11 2.32 18.01
CA LEU A 306 10.50 1.81 16.69
C LEU A 306 9.84 2.62 15.58
N VAL A 307 8.54 2.92 15.71
CA VAL A 307 7.80 3.79 14.78
C VAL A 307 8.41 5.20 14.75
N ALA A 308 8.86 5.73 15.89
CA ALA A 308 9.49 7.05 15.93
C ALA A 308 10.81 7.11 15.14
N VAL A 309 11.67 6.08 15.28
CA VAL A 309 12.90 5.98 14.47
C VAL A 309 12.58 5.80 13.00
N MET A 310 11.59 4.98 12.66
CA MET A 310 11.11 4.80 11.29
C MET A 310 10.61 6.10 10.67
N ALA A 311 9.73 6.83 11.35
CA ALA A 311 9.21 8.12 10.92
C ALA A 311 10.34 9.13 10.70
N ASN A 312 11.38 9.08 11.53
CA ASN A 312 12.55 9.93 11.37
C ASN A 312 13.35 9.60 10.10
N GLU A 313 13.45 8.33 9.71
CA GLU A 313 14.08 7.95 8.44
C GLU A 313 13.22 8.33 7.23
N VAL A 314 11.89 8.21 7.32
CA VAL A 314 10.95 8.73 6.31
C VAL A 314 11.15 10.24 6.13
N GLY A 315 11.18 11.00 7.23
CA GLY A 315 11.44 12.44 7.20
C GLY A 315 12.76 12.79 6.51
N LYS A 316 13.83 12.03 6.76
CA LYS A 316 15.13 12.21 6.08
C LYS A 316 15.06 11.91 4.58
N LEU A 317 14.31 10.89 4.16
CA LEU A 317 14.15 10.55 2.75
C LEU A 317 13.40 11.66 1.99
N VAL A 318 12.33 12.19 2.60
CA VAL A 318 11.53 13.29 2.05
C VAL A 318 12.34 14.58 2.00
N GLU A 319 12.99 14.97 3.11
CA GLU A 319 13.84 16.17 3.21
C GLU A 319 14.93 16.21 2.12
N ASN A 320 15.46 15.05 1.75
CA ASN A 320 16.52 14.92 0.75
C ASN A 320 16.01 14.67 -0.67
N ASP A 321 14.70 14.74 -0.94
CA ASP A 321 14.05 14.38 -2.21
C ASP A 321 14.50 13.02 -2.77
N VAL A 322 14.69 12.02 -1.91
CA VAL A 322 15.12 10.69 -2.36
C VAL A 322 14.01 10.00 -3.15
N ALA A 323 12.77 10.11 -2.67
CA ALA A 323 11.56 9.68 -3.35
C ALA A 323 10.33 10.38 -2.75
N PRO A 324 9.22 10.50 -3.50
CA PRO A 324 7.91 10.89 -2.97
C PRO A 324 7.47 9.99 -1.81
N VAL A 325 6.62 10.52 -0.93
CA VAL A 325 6.09 9.77 0.22
C VAL A 325 5.37 8.48 -0.21
N ALA A 326 4.54 8.54 -1.24
CA ALA A 326 3.82 7.37 -1.78
C ALA A 326 4.76 6.28 -2.31
N ASP A 327 5.86 6.69 -2.98
CA ASP A 327 6.86 5.76 -3.51
C ASP A 327 7.66 5.11 -2.37
N ILE A 328 7.98 5.88 -1.32
CA ILE A 328 8.59 5.35 -0.09
C ILE A 328 7.69 4.28 0.51
N ASP A 329 6.39 4.58 0.59
CA ASP A 329 5.41 3.70 1.17
C ASP A 329 5.23 2.41 0.37
N GLN A 330 5.14 2.51 -0.95
CA GLN A 330 5.04 1.36 -1.84
C GLN A 330 6.31 0.49 -1.79
N ALA A 331 7.50 1.10 -1.82
CA ALA A 331 8.76 0.36 -1.75
C ALA A 331 8.89 -0.44 -0.45
N VAL A 332 8.58 0.15 0.70
CA VAL A 332 8.72 -0.56 1.98
C VAL A 332 7.65 -1.64 2.15
N GLN A 333 6.44 -1.45 1.62
CA GLN A 333 5.42 -2.50 1.58
C GLN A 333 5.88 -3.69 0.71
N LEU A 334 6.35 -3.44 -0.51
CA LEU A 334 6.73 -4.50 -1.45
C LEU A 334 8.07 -5.19 -1.09
N GLY A 335 9.06 -4.41 -0.65
CA GLY A 335 10.41 -4.88 -0.34
C GLY A 335 10.58 -5.37 1.10
N GLY A 336 9.96 -4.68 2.06
CA GLY A 336 10.00 -5.00 3.48
C GLY A 336 8.83 -5.86 3.98
N GLY A 337 7.76 -5.97 3.18
CA GLY A 337 6.56 -6.74 3.55
C GLY A 337 5.70 -6.06 4.61
N PHE A 338 5.81 -4.73 4.77
CA PHE A 338 5.03 -3.99 5.74
C PHE A 338 3.53 -4.07 5.42
N PRO A 339 2.65 -4.09 6.44
CA PRO A 339 1.20 -4.17 6.22
C PRO A 339 0.60 -2.87 5.64
N ASP A 340 1.30 -1.75 5.82
CA ASP A 340 0.96 -0.44 5.28
C ASP A 340 2.25 0.37 5.11
N GLY A 341 2.17 1.53 4.48
CA GLY A 341 3.31 2.40 4.25
C GLY A 341 3.91 2.98 5.54
N PRO A 342 5.25 3.04 5.71
CA PRO A 342 5.90 3.63 6.89
C PRO A 342 5.48 5.07 7.18
N ALA A 343 5.20 5.91 6.17
CA ALA A 343 4.65 7.24 6.39
C ALA A 343 3.22 7.17 6.93
N LYS A 344 2.33 6.36 6.32
CA LYS A 344 0.97 6.13 6.82
C LYS A 344 0.93 5.59 8.24
N ILE A 345 1.81 4.64 8.57
CA ILE A 345 1.95 4.10 9.93
C ILE A 345 2.36 5.21 10.91
N ALA A 346 3.32 6.05 10.52
CA ALA A 346 3.77 7.18 11.34
C ALA A 346 2.65 8.21 11.56
N ASP A 347 1.92 8.59 10.51
CA ASP A 347 0.81 9.54 10.56
C ASP A 347 -0.31 9.03 11.46
N LYS A 348 -0.71 7.76 11.30
CA LYS A 348 -1.70 7.09 12.16
C LYS A 348 -1.31 7.07 13.63
N THR A 349 -0.01 6.99 13.93
CA THR A 349 0.49 7.03 15.31
C THR A 349 0.49 8.46 15.88
N GLY A 350 0.62 9.47 15.01
CA GLY A 350 0.68 10.88 15.37
C GLY A 350 2.12 11.40 15.38
N LEU A 351 2.49 12.22 14.39
CA LEU A 351 3.87 12.68 14.23
C LEU A 351 4.36 13.55 15.39
N GLU A 352 3.53 14.39 15.98
CA GLU A 352 3.90 15.21 17.16
C GLU A 352 4.39 14.33 18.32
N THR A 353 3.65 13.27 18.63
CA THR A 353 4.01 12.30 19.67
C THR A 353 5.28 11.52 19.35
N LEU A 354 5.54 11.22 18.08
CA LEU A 354 6.77 10.57 17.64
C LEU A 354 7.98 11.52 17.76
N VAL A 355 7.81 12.79 17.41
CA VAL A 355 8.82 13.84 17.61
C VAL A 355 9.17 13.97 19.09
N ASP A 356 8.17 14.11 19.97
CA ASP A 356 8.38 14.18 21.42
C ASP A 356 9.15 12.96 21.93
N THR A 357 8.79 11.77 21.46
CA THR A 357 9.46 10.51 21.82
C THR A 357 10.95 10.51 21.46
N LEU A 358 11.30 11.03 20.28
CA LEU A 358 12.69 11.17 19.85
C LEU A 358 13.43 12.23 20.67
N GLU A 359 12.83 13.41 20.88
CA GLU A 359 13.46 14.51 21.61
C GLU A 359 13.73 14.16 23.08
N GLU A 360 12.75 13.58 23.79
CA GLU A 360 12.93 13.13 25.18
C GLU A 360 14.06 12.10 25.30
N THR A 361 14.20 11.26 24.28
CA THR A 361 15.15 10.13 24.30
C THR A 361 16.53 10.56 23.89
N HIS A 362 16.61 11.50 22.94
CA HIS A 362 17.85 12.21 22.64
C HIS A 362 18.34 12.96 23.89
N GLU A 363 17.46 13.64 24.64
CA GLU A 363 17.83 14.30 25.89
C GLU A 363 18.30 13.30 26.96
N ALA A 364 17.62 12.16 27.09
CA ALA A 364 17.96 11.15 28.10
C ALA A 364 19.26 10.39 27.79
N THR A 365 19.53 10.08 26.53
CA THR A 365 20.64 9.20 26.11
C THR A 365 21.83 9.96 25.53
N GLY A 366 21.59 11.14 24.94
CA GLY A 366 22.57 11.88 24.15
C GLY A 366 22.94 11.20 22.83
N ALA A 367 22.18 10.18 22.39
CA ALA A 367 22.51 9.43 21.18
C ALA A 367 22.00 10.15 19.92
N GLU A 368 22.88 10.39 18.96
CA GLU A 368 22.58 11.10 17.70
C GLU A 368 21.53 10.40 16.83
N ARG A 369 21.30 9.09 17.00
CA ARG A 369 20.24 8.34 16.29
C ARG A 369 18.83 8.85 16.58
N TYR A 370 18.63 9.53 17.71
CA TYR A 370 17.35 10.13 18.09
C TYR A 370 17.23 11.61 17.72
N ALA A 371 18.23 12.19 17.07
CA ALA A 371 18.12 13.57 16.58
C ALA A 371 17.00 13.62 15.52
N VAL A 372 15.97 14.41 15.79
CA VAL A 372 14.83 14.58 14.88
C VAL A 372 15.28 15.33 13.64
N SER A 373 14.98 14.76 12.47
CA SER A 373 15.20 15.36 11.16
C SER A 373 14.32 16.58 10.95
N ASP A 374 14.75 17.48 10.05
CA ASP A 374 13.94 18.65 9.73
C ASP A 374 12.70 18.22 8.94
N GLY A 375 12.81 17.20 8.07
CA GLY A 375 11.66 16.65 7.35
C GLY A 375 10.55 16.07 8.24
N LEU A 376 10.90 15.35 9.33
CA LEU A 376 9.89 14.87 10.27
C LEU A 376 9.25 16.03 11.07
N ARG A 377 10.02 17.06 11.42
CA ARG A 377 9.47 18.25 12.11
C ARG A 377 8.52 19.04 11.21
N GLU A 378 8.87 19.18 9.94
CA GLU A 378 8.05 19.87 8.94
C GLU A 378 6.73 19.11 8.72
N ALA A 379 6.79 17.80 8.46
CA ALA A 379 5.60 16.97 8.33
C ALA A 379 4.72 17.01 9.59
N ALA A 380 5.31 16.96 10.79
CA ALA A 380 4.55 17.08 12.03
C ALA A 380 3.87 18.45 12.19
N ALA A 381 4.53 19.54 11.75
CA ALA A 381 3.97 20.89 11.80
C ALA A 381 2.86 21.11 10.75
N GLU A 382 2.89 20.36 9.66
CA GLU A 382 1.91 20.42 8.57
C GLU A 382 0.68 19.53 8.85
N GLY A 383 0.81 18.53 9.74
CA GLY A 383 -0.28 17.65 10.16
C GLY A 383 -0.12 16.18 9.77
N GLY A 384 1.02 15.78 9.20
CA GLY A 384 1.27 14.44 8.66
C GLY A 384 2.17 14.47 7.42
N PHE A 385 2.76 13.34 7.04
CA PHE A 385 3.48 13.21 5.76
C PHE A 385 2.59 13.38 4.54
N TYR A 386 1.28 13.17 4.70
CA TYR A 386 0.25 13.39 3.67
C TYR A 386 -0.57 14.68 3.86
N SER A 387 -0.15 15.58 4.75
CA SER A 387 -0.93 16.76 5.14
C SER A 387 -0.63 18.03 4.33
N THR A 388 0.52 18.10 3.67
CA THR A 388 0.84 19.19 2.75
C THR A 388 0.19 18.97 1.39
N GLU A 389 -0.19 20.09 0.76
CA GLU A 389 -0.73 20.24 -0.60
C GLU A 389 0.21 19.68 -1.71
N ASP A 390 0.54 18.40 -1.65
CA ASP A 390 0.75 17.59 -2.85
C ASP A 390 -0.59 16.90 -3.13
N ASP A 391 -1.46 17.63 -3.85
CA ASP A 391 -2.67 17.14 -4.52
C ASP A 391 -2.31 16.05 -5.54
N ALA A 392 -1.88 14.89 -5.06
CA ALA A 392 -2.38 13.65 -5.62
C ALA A 392 -3.55 13.27 -4.70
N PRO A 393 -4.83 13.41 -5.13
CA PRO A 393 -5.89 12.71 -4.43
C PRO A 393 -5.42 11.27 -4.29
N ALA A 394 -5.68 10.63 -3.14
CA ALA A 394 -5.43 9.20 -2.98
C ALA A 394 -5.85 8.51 -4.29
N GLU A 395 -4.89 8.00 -5.07
CA GLU A 395 -5.19 7.47 -6.39
C GLU A 395 -5.99 6.20 -6.16
N PHE A 396 -7.31 6.32 -6.31
CA PHE A 396 -8.23 5.22 -6.25
C PHE A 396 -8.37 4.66 -7.66
N ASP A 397 -8.15 3.35 -7.81
CA ASP A 397 -8.27 2.69 -9.11
C ASP A 397 -9.73 2.48 -9.54
N ASN A 398 -10.65 2.39 -8.57
CA ASN A 398 -12.03 1.96 -8.80
C ASN A 398 -13.11 2.95 -8.35
N VAL A 399 -12.74 4.04 -7.69
CA VAL A 399 -13.62 5.15 -7.36
C VAL A 399 -12.92 6.47 -7.68
N THR A 400 -13.67 7.56 -7.77
CA THR A 400 -13.12 8.92 -7.82
C THR A 400 -13.69 9.70 -6.66
N VAL A 401 -12.85 10.53 -6.03
CA VAL A 401 -13.27 11.45 -4.98
C VAL A 401 -13.13 12.88 -5.49
N GLU A 402 -14.23 13.63 -5.48
CA GLU A 402 -14.29 15.03 -5.91
C GLU A 402 -14.99 15.91 -4.85
N TYR A 403 -14.85 17.23 -4.99
CA TYR A 403 -15.48 18.23 -4.12
C TYR A 403 -16.37 19.17 -4.95
N PRO A 404 -17.55 18.70 -5.43
CA PRO A 404 -18.33 19.41 -6.44
C PRO A 404 -19.12 20.62 -5.90
N GLY A 405 -19.16 20.83 -4.58
CA GLY A 405 -19.90 21.92 -3.95
C GLY A 405 -19.36 22.27 -2.56
N ASP A 406 -19.87 23.36 -2.00
CA ASP A 406 -19.46 23.84 -0.67
C ASP A 406 -19.74 22.75 0.39
N MET A 407 -18.66 22.21 0.95
CA MET A 407 -18.66 21.16 1.96
C MET A 407 -19.33 19.85 1.56
N VAL A 408 -19.29 19.51 0.27
CA VAL A 408 -19.78 18.24 -0.27
C VAL A 408 -18.61 17.43 -0.81
N GLY A 409 -18.40 16.25 -0.23
CA GLY A 409 -17.53 15.23 -0.79
C GLY A 409 -18.32 14.33 -1.73
N HIS A 410 -17.74 13.94 -2.85
CA HIS A 410 -18.42 13.12 -3.87
C HIS A 410 -17.59 11.88 -4.17
N ILE A 411 -18.16 10.73 -3.86
CA ILE A 411 -17.63 9.43 -4.25
C ILE A 411 -18.37 8.98 -5.52
N GLU A 412 -17.64 8.82 -6.61
CA GLU A 412 -18.14 8.22 -7.84
C GLU A 412 -17.53 6.83 -8.04
N LEU A 413 -18.37 5.78 -8.18
CA LEU A 413 -17.87 4.46 -8.56
C LEU A 413 -17.36 4.50 -10.01
N ASP A 414 -16.06 4.34 -10.23
CA ASP A 414 -15.44 4.53 -11.56
C ASP A 414 -14.99 3.20 -12.19
N ARG A 415 -15.97 2.35 -12.53
CA ARG A 415 -15.73 1.17 -13.38
C ARG A 415 -16.79 1.07 -14.49
N PRO A 416 -17.02 2.13 -15.29
CA PRO A 416 -18.15 2.22 -16.22
C PRO A 416 -18.08 1.13 -17.29
N HIS A 417 -16.88 0.70 -17.66
CA HIS A 417 -16.62 -0.40 -18.60
C HIS A 417 -17.12 -1.76 -18.10
N ARG A 418 -17.30 -1.92 -16.78
CA ARG A 418 -17.91 -3.08 -16.11
C ARG A 418 -19.28 -2.78 -15.50
N MET A 419 -19.88 -1.62 -15.79
CA MET A 419 -21.13 -1.16 -15.17
C MET A 419 -21.02 -1.07 -13.63
N ASN A 420 -19.87 -0.60 -13.13
CA ASN A 420 -19.62 -0.32 -11.72
C ASN A 420 -19.88 -1.54 -10.83
N THR A 421 -19.47 -2.73 -11.28
CA THR A 421 -19.56 -3.95 -10.46
C THR A 421 -18.61 -3.87 -9.27
N VAL A 422 -19.08 -4.36 -8.12
CA VAL A 422 -18.36 -4.34 -6.85
C VAL A 422 -17.42 -5.53 -6.78
N SER A 423 -16.11 -5.28 -6.85
CA SER A 423 -15.04 -6.25 -6.59
C SER A 423 -14.41 -5.99 -5.23
N PRO A 424 -13.56 -6.89 -4.70
CA PRO A 424 -12.87 -6.69 -3.43
C PRO A 424 -12.04 -5.40 -3.38
N GLU A 425 -11.42 -5.01 -4.49
CA GLU A 425 -10.59 -3.81 -4.62
C GLU A 425 -11.46 -2.55 -4.56
N LEU A 426 -12.59 -2.53 -5.28
CA LEU A 426 -13.56 -1.43 -5.16
C LEU A 426 -14.10 -1.31 -3.73
N MET A 427 -14.24 -2.41 -2.99
CA MET A 427 -14.65 -2.33 -1.58
C MET A 427 -13.57 -1.69 -0.69
N ASP A 428 -12.30 -1.88 -1.00
CA ASP A 428 -11.20 -1.23 -0.28
C ASP A 428 -11.18 0.26 -0.60
N ASP A 429 -11.14 0.61 -1.89
CA ASP A 429 -11.15 2.00 -2.36
C ASP A 429 -12.37 2.77 -1.82
N LEU A 430 -13.55 2.16 -1.81
CA LEU A 430 -14.76 2.77 -1.25
C LEU A 430 -14.68 2.93 0.28
N ALA A 431 -14.08 1.98 0.99
CA ALA A 431 -13.93 2.08 2.43
C ALA A 431 -12.98 3.21 2.81
N ASP A 432 -11.90 3.37 2.04
CA ASP A 432 -10.87 4.39 2.25
C ASP A 432 -11.38 5.78 1.82
N ALA A 433 -12.14 5.88 0.72
CA ALA A 433 -12.77 7.12 0.29
C ALA A 433 -13.78 7.65 1.32
N VAL A 434 -14.51 6.76 2.03
CA VAL A 434 -15.42 7.18 3.09
C VAL A 434 -14.66 7.69 4.31
N ASP A 435 -13.57 7.02 4.70
CA ASP A 435 -12.74 7.47 5.83
C ASP A 435 -12.08 8.81 5.50
N LEU A 436 -11.53 8.95 4.29
CA LEU A 436 -10.94 10.20 3.78
C LEU A 436 -11.92 11.38 3.92
N LEU A 437 -13.17 11.21 3.46
CA LEU A 437 -14.18 12.26 3.54
C LEU A 437 -14.71 12.47 4.97
N GLU A 438 -14.66 11.47 5.84
CA GLU A 438 -15.11 11.61 7.24
C GLU A 438 -14.08 12.34 8.12
N ASP A 439 -12.79 12.21 7.81
CA ASP A 439 -11.71 12.90 8.50
C ASP A 439 -11.47 14.33 7.95
N ASP A 440 -12.11 14.69 6.85
CA ASP A 440 -12.03 16.01 6.22
C ASP A 440 -13.03 17.01 6.85
N ASP A 441 -12.51 17.97 7.63
CA ASP A 441 -13.29 19.03 8.27
C ASP A 441 -13.99 19.98 7.27
N GLU A 442 -13.58 19.97 5.99
CA GLU A 442 -14.25 20.68 4.91
C GLU A 442 -15.40 19.88 4.30
N VAL A 443 -15.72 18.68 4.77
CA VAL A 443 -16.84 17.86 4.26
C VAL A 443 -17.94 17.71 5.31
N ARG A 444 -19.19 17.92 4.90
CA ARG A 444 -20.37 17.80 5.77
C ARG A 444 -21.47 16.92 5.22
N ALA A 445 -21.42 16.56 3.93
CA ALA A 445 -22.30 15.60 3.31
C ALA A 445 -21.57 14.84 2.20
N ILE A 446 -21.97 13.58 1.97
CA ILE A 446 -21.42 12.75 0.90
C ILE A 446 -22.46 12.58 -0.21
N LEU A 447 -22.06 12.86 -1.45
CA LEU A 447 -22.75 12.42 -2.66
C LEU A 447 -22.14 11.10 -3.15
N LEU A 448 -22.98 10.11 -3.45
CA LEU A 448 -22.58 8.82 -4.01
C LEU A 448 -23.22 8.60 -5.38
N THR A 449 -22.42 8.43 -6.43
CA THR A 449 -22.87 8.14 -7.80
C THR A 449 -22.08 6.98 -8.41
N GLY A 450 -22.45 6.58 -9.63
CA GLY A 450 -21.64 5.68 -10.44
C GLY A 450 -21.34 6.32 -11.80
N ALA A 451 -20.08 6.21 -12.24
CA ALA A 451 -19.61 6.77 -13.49
C ALA A 451 -20.30 6.13 -14.71
N GLY A 452 -20.41 6.90 -15.78
CA GLY A 452 -20.98 6.48 -17.06
C GLY A 452 -22.52 6.57 -17.12
N ASP A 453 -23.11 6.03 -18.18
CA ASP A 453 -24.51 6.27 -18.56
C ASP A 453 -25.40 5.03 -18.47
N LYS A 454 -24.91 3.95 -17.82
CA LYS A 454 -25.57 2.63 -17.80
C LYS A 454 -26.02 2.18 -16.43
N ALA A 455 -25.23 2.46 -15.38
CA ALA A 455 -25.46 1.88 -14.08
C ALA A 455 -24.80 2.71 -12.98
N PHE A 456 -25.56 2.99 -11.94
CA PHE A 456 -25.04 3.27 -10.61
C PHE A 456 -24.14 2.12 -10.18
N SER A 457 -24.68 0.89 -10.17
CA SER A 457 -23.90 -0.35 -10.04
C SER A 457 -24.73 -1.57 -10.44
N ALA A 458 -24.14 -2.46 -11.25
CA ALA A 458 -24.75 -3.71 -11.66
C ALA A 458 -24.65 -4.85 -10.62
N GLY A 459 -24.04 -4.59 -9.46
CA GLY A 459 -23.92 -5.56 -8.36
C GLY A 459 -22.54 -6.21 -8.26
N ALA A 460 -22.49 -7.39 -7.63
CA ALA A 460 -21.23 -8.09 -7.37
C ALA A 460 -20.53 -8.54 -8.66
N ASP A 461 -19.19 -8.44 -8.70
CA ASP A 461 -18.41 -9.14 -9.73
C ASP A 461 -18.30 -10.63 -9.41
N VAL A 462 -19.35 -11.37 -9.79
CA VAL A 462 -19.46 -12.81 -9.52
C VAL A 462 -18.32 -13.61 -10.18
N GLN A 463 -17.72 -13.12 -11.27
CA GLN A 463 -16.59 -13.81 -11.91
C GLN A 463 -15.33 -13.71 -11.03
N ALA A 464 -15.03 -12.53 -10.50
CA ALA A 464 -13.92 -12.35 -9.55
C ALA A 464 -14.11 -13.22 -8.29
N MET A 465 -15.35 -13.38 -7.82
CA MET A 465 -15.68 -14.06 -6.56
C MET A 465 -15.83 -15.58 -6.64
N ALA A 466 -16.05 -16.14 -7.83
CA ALA A 466 -16.36 -17.57 -8.00
C ALA A 466 -15.12 -18.48 -8.11
N SER A 467 -13.92 -17.93 -8.30
CA SER A 467 -12.69 -18.70 -8.47
C SER A 467 -12.15 -19.21 -7.13
N ASN A 468 -12.20 -20.53 -6.91
CA ASN A 468 -11.53 -21.24 -5.81
C ASN A 468 -11.91 -20.85 -4.36
N ALA A 469 -12.96 -20.05 -4.15
CA ALA A 469 -13.39 -19.63 -2.82
C ALA A 469 -13.96 -20.80 -1.98
N THR A 470 -13.46 -20.96 -0.76
CA THR A 470 -14.02 -21.85 0.24
C THR A 470 -15.25 -21.21 0.91
N PRO A 471 -16.09 -21.98 1.62
CA PRO A 471 -17.18 -21.40 2.40
C PRO A 471 -16.73 -20.38 3.46
N LEU A 472 -15.49 -20.48 3.96
CA LEU A 472 -14.95 -19.51 4.91
C LEU A 472 -14.61 -18.20 4.20
N ASP A 473 -13.99 -18.26 3.03
CA ASP A 473 -13.67 -17.08 2.22
C ASP A 473 -14.94 -16.30 1.84
N ALA A 474 -16.02 -17.03 1.50
CA ALA A 474 -17.32 -16.41 1.21
C ALA A 474 -17.96 -15.73 2.43
N ILE A 475 -17.74 -16.25 3.64
CA ILE A 475 -18.20 -15.61 4.89
C ILE A 475 -17.42 -14.33 5.13
N GLU A 476 -16.09 -14.36 5.01
CA GLU A 476 -15.27 -13.17 5.22
C GLU A 476 -15.52 -12.11 4.16
N LEU A 477 -15.71 -12.48 2.89
CA LEU A 477 -16.11 -11.55 1.84
C LEU A 477 -17.48 -10.92 2.11
N SER A 478 -18.45 -11.71 2.58
CA SER A 478 -19.77 -11.19 2.96
C SER A 478 -19.67 -10.21 4.13
N ARG A 479 -18.83 -10.50 5.13
CA ARG A 479 -18.56 -9.59 6.25
C ARG A 479 -17.86 -8.31 5.79
N LYS A 480 -16.84 -8.43 4.94
CA LYS A 480 -16.12 -7.28 4.37
C LYS A 480 -17.10 -6.34 3.68
N GLY A 481 -17.92 -6.85 2.75
CA GLY A 481 -18.93 -6.03 2.08
C GLY A 481 -19.97 -5.42 3.04
N GLN A 482 -20.38 -6.14 4.09
CA GLN A 482 -21.27 -5.60 5.12
C GLN A 482 -20.66 -4.43 5.90
N GLN A 483 -19.36 -4.54 6.23
CA GLN A 483 -18.60 -3.53 6.96
C GLN A 483 -18.29 -2.32 6.08
N THR A 484 -17.75 -2.54 4.87
CA THR A 484 -17.49 -1.47 3.88
C THR A 484 -18.76 -0.66 3.61
N PHE A 485 -19.86 -1.31 3.24
CA PHE A 485 -21.11 -0.59 2.98
C PHE A 485 -21.68 0.01 4.27
N GLY A 486 -21.43 -0.62 5.42
CA GLY A 486 -21.80 -0.12 6.73
C GLY A 486 -21.14 1.21 7.08
N LYS A 487 -19.91 1.47 6.61
CA LYS A 487 -19.22 2.75 6.84
C LYS A 487 -20.04 3.95 6.34
N LEU A 488 -20.62 3.89 5.14
CA LEU A 488 -21.52 4.95 4.64
C LEU A 488 -22.74 5.17 5.55
N GLU A 489 -23.30 4.09 6.06
CA GLU A 489 -24.46 4.13 6.96
C GLU A 489 -24.11 4.64 8.36
N GLU A 490 -22.88 4.41 8.82
CA GLU A 490 -22.41 4.73 10.17
C GLU A 490 -21.66 6.06 10.26
N CYS A 491 -21.14 6.57 9.13
CA CYS A 491 -20.41 7.83 9.08
C CYS A 491 -21.25 8.98 9.65
N SER A 492 -20.55 9.98 10.16
CA SER A 492 -21.16 11.10 10.87
C SER A 492 -21.90 12.10 10.00
N MET A 493 -21.76 12.00 8.67
CA MET A 493 -22.37 12.89 7.70
C MET A 493 -23.61 12.27 7.05
N PRO A 494 -24.56 13.09 6.55
CA PRO A 494 -25.62 12.62 5.66
C PRO A 494 -25.05 12.13 4.33
N VAL A 495 -25.61 11.03 3.81
CA VAL A 495 -25.23 10.45 2.52
C VAL A 495 -26.41 10.50 1.54
N VAL A 496 -26.18 11.05 0.35
CA VAL A 496 -27.15 11.11 -0.76
C VAL A 496 -26.68 10.23 -1.90
N ALA A 497 -27.49 9.26 -2.34
CA ALA A 497 -27.22 8.46 -3.52
C ALA A 497 -27.95 8.99 -4.75
N GLY A 498 -27.21 9.33 -5.81
CA GLY A 498 -27.72 9.63 -7.15
C GLY A 498 -27.70 8.39 -8.03
N ILE A 499 -28.87 7.79 -8.26
CA ILE A 499 -29.00 6.48 -8.93
C ILE A 499 -29.43 6.66 -10.38
N ASP A 500 -28.50 6.41 -11.30
CA ASP A 500 -28.76 6.38 -12.74
C ASP A 500 -28.71 4.95 -13.29
N GLY A 501 -29.61 4.60 -14.21
CA GLY A 501 -29.63 3.28 -14.84
C GLY A 501 -29.75 2.11 -13.85
N TYR A 502 -28.91 1.07 -14.00
CA TYR A 502 -28.99 -0.11 -13.15
C TYR A 502 -28.44 0.11 -11.72
N ALA A 503 -29.26 -0.24 -10.73
CA ALA A 503 -28.86 -0.42 -9.33
C ALA A 503 -29.31 -1.83 -8.89
N LEU A 504 -28.48 -2.83 -9.16
CA LEU A 504 -28.84 -4.24 -9.02
C LEU A 504 -27.97 -4.96 -7.98
N GLY A 505 -28.60 -5.85 -7.23
CA GLY A 505 -27.95 -6.70 -6.24
C GLY A 505 -27.10 -5.88 -5.26
N GLY A 506 -25.79 -6.15 -5.22
CA GLY A 506 -24.82 -5.38 -4.45
C GLY A 506 -24.89 -3.85 -4.66
N GLY A 507 -25.24 -3.37 -5.85
CA GLY A 507 -25.44 -1.94 -6.11
C GLY A 507 -26.68 -1.37 -5.42
N MET A 508 -27.76 -2.16 -5.34
CA MET A 508 -28.94 -1.81 -4.54
C MET A 508 -28.66 -1.95 -3.04
N GLU A 509 -27.86 -2.95 -2.63
CA GLU A 509 -27.41 -3.08 -1.24
C GLU A 509 -26.59 -1.86 -0.80
N LEU A 510 -25.69 -1.35 -1.65
CA LEU A 510 -24.94 -0.13 -1.41
C LEU A 510 -25.86 1.09 -1.26
N ALA A 511 -26.83 1.27 -2.18
CA ALA A 511 -27.80 2.36 -2.10
C ALA A 511 -28.66 2.34 -0.81
N THR A 512 -28.84 1.17 -0.18
CA THR A 512 -29.58 1.08 1.10
C THR A 512 -28.84 1.74 2.26
N CYS A 513 -27.54 1.98 2.13
CA CYS A 513 -26.72 2.65 3.15
C CYS A 513 -26.79 4.17 3.09
N ALA A 514 -27.25 4.74 1.97
CA ALA A 514 -27.48 6.18 1.86
C ALA A 514 -28.69 6.62 2.71
N ASP A 515 -28.64 7.82 3.26
CA ASP A 515 -29.75 8.40 4.01
C ASP A 515 -30.89 8.81 3.07
N LEU A 516 -30.54 9.32 1.87
CA LEU A 516 -31.48 9.71 0.82
C LEU A 516 -31.07 9.12 -0.55
N ARG A 517 -32.06 8.84 -1.39
CA ARG A 517 -31.89 8.30 -2.74
C ARG A 517 -32.70 9.10 -3.76
N VAL A 518 -32.05 9.66 -4.75
CA VAL A 518 -32.66 10.26 -5.94
C VAL A 518 -32.38 9.36 -7.12
N ALA A 519 -33.37 9.11 -7.98
CA ALA A 519 -33.17 8.27 -9.16
C ALA A 519 -33.63 8.97 -10.43
N SER A 520 -32.95 8.68 -11.54
CA SER A 520 -33.45 9.03 -12.87
C SER A 520 -34.70 8.21 -13.22
N GLU A 521 -35.59 8.75 -14.05
CA GLU A 521 -36.75 8.01 -14.59
C GLU A 521 -36.35 6.70 -15.29
N ARG A 522 -35.14 6.62 -15.85
CA ARG A 522 -34.65 5.42 -16.53
C ARG A 522 -34.06 4.35 -15.60
N SER A 523 -33.99 4.60 -14.29
CA SER A 523 -33.34 3.68 -13.37
C SER A 523 -34.14 2.40 -13.17
N GLU A 524 -33.43 1.27 -13.12
CA GLU A 524 -33.98 -0.06 -12.86
C GLU A 524 -33.28 -0.67 -11.63
N LEU A 525 -34.05 -1.03 -10.61
CA LEU A 525 -33.54 -1.51 -9.33
C LEU A 525 -34.05 -2.92 -9.00
N GLY A 526 -33.28 -3.69 -8.25
CA GLY A 526 -33.71 -5.01 -7.77
C GLY A 526 -32.59 -5.83 -7.13
N GLN A 527 -32.96 -6.93 -6.47
CA GLN A 527 -32.03 -7.88 -5.84
C GLN A 527 -32.13 -9.27 -6.51
N PRO A 528 -31.41 -9.48 -7.64
CA PRO A 528 -31.55 -10.68 -8.47
C PRO A 528 -30.79 -11.91 -7.94
N GLU A 529 -30.16 -11.86 -6.76
CA GLU A 529 -29.30 -12.91 -6.21
C GLU A 529 -29.98 -14.28 -6.16
N HIS A 530 -31.29 -14.33 -5.91
CA HIS A 530 -32.03 -15.60 -5.88
C HIS A 530 -32.06 -16.30 -7.24
N ASN A 531 -31.96 -15.57 -8.35
CA ASN A 531 -31.82 -16.14 -9.69
C ASN A 531 -30.46 -16.83 -9.89
N LEU A 532 -29.46 -16.49 -9.07
CA LEU A 532 -28.13 -17.10 -9.04
C LEU A 532 -28.02 -18.18 -7.95
N GLY A 533 -29.09 -18.43 -7.18
CA GLY A 533 -29.07 -19.34 -6.03
C GLY A 533 -28.38 -18.74 -4.79
N LEU A 534 -28.23 -17.42 -4.73
CA LEU A 534 -27.65 -16.67 -3.63
C LEU A 534 -28.72 -15.84 -2.90
N LEU A 535 -28.35 -15.32 -1.73
CA LEU A 535 -29.12 -14.28 -1.03
C LEU A 535 -28.31 -12.98 -1.03
N PRO A 536 -28.95 -11.80 -0.90
CA PRO A 536 -28.25 -10.52 -0.76
C PRO A 536 -27.29 -10.55 0.43
N GLY A 537 -25.99 -10.43 0.15
CA GLY A 537 -24.91 -10.81 1.07
C GLY A 537 -24.28 -9.64 1.82
N TRP A 538 -24.51 -8.41 1.39
CA TRP A 538 -23.83 -7.21 1.89
C TRP A 538 -24.74 -6.29 2.72
N GLY A 539 -25.88 -6.84 3.17
CA GLY A 539 -26.80 -6.23 4.14
C GLY A 539 -28.21 -5.98 3.62
N GLY A 540 -28.48 -6.28 2.34
CA GLY A 540 -29.76 -6.12 1.67
C GLY A 540 -30.91 -6.85 2.36
N THR A 541 -30.67 -8.01 2.96
CA THR A 541 -31.71 -8.72 3.74
C THR A 541 -32.19 -7.95 4.96
N GLN A 542 -31.34 -7.09 5.54
CA GLN A 542 -31.63 -6.33 6.76
C GLN A 542 -32.04 -4.89 6.44
N ARG A 543 -31.24 -4.17 5.65
CA ARG A 543 -31.46 -2.73 5.37
C ARG A 543 -32.68 -2.49 4.50
N LEU A 544 -32.88 -3.30 3.44
CA LEU A 544 -34.05 -3.15 2.57
C LEU A 544 -35.36 -3.32 3.34
N ALA A 545 -35.44 -4.31 4.24
CA ALA A 545 -36.63 -4.55 5.06
C ALA A 545 -36.96 -3.39 6.00
N ARG A 546 -35.96 -2.61 6.42
CA ARG A 546 -36.15 -1.39 7.23
C ARG A 546 -36.65 -0.20 6.41
N ILE A 547 -36.31 -0.15 5.12
CA ILE A 547 -36.70 0.94 4.21
C ILE A 547 -38.11 0.71 3.64
N VAL A 548 -38.33 -0.41 2.95
CA VAL A 548 -39.61 -0.67 2.24
C VAL A 548 -40.58 -1.55 3.04
N GLY A 549 -40.18 -1.99 4.23
CA GLY A 549 -40.88 -2.98 5.04
C GLY A 549 -40.60 -4.42 4.60
N GLU A 550 -40.68 -5.36 5.54
CA GLU A 550 -40.34 -6.77 5.33
C GLU A 550 -41.12 -7.44 4.19
N GLY A 551 -42.38 -7.04 3.97
CA GLY A 551 -43.23 -7.59 2.91
C GLY A 551 -42.70 -7.28 1.51
N ARG A 552 -42.39 -6.01 1.23
CA ARG A 552 -41.84 -5.58 -0.06
C ARG A 552 -40.40 -6.05 -0.23
N ALA A 553 -39.59 -6.05 0.84
CA ALA A 553 -38.24 -6.58 0.78
C ALA A 553 -38.24 -8.06 0.35
N LYS A 554 -39.12 -8.89 0.92
CA LYS A 554 -39.27 -10.30 0.49
C LYS A 554 -39.78 -10.43 -0.94
N GLU A 555 -40.68 -9.56 -1.38
CA GLU A 555 -41.14 -9.55 -2.77
C GLU A 555 -39.99 -9.27 -3.73
N ILE A 556 -39.22 -8.20 -3.51
CA ILE A 556 -38.04 -7.84 -4.32
C ILE A 556 -37.02 -8.99 -4.33
N ILE A 557 -36.66 -9.51 -3.16
CA ILE A 557 -35.62 -10.55 -3.01
C ILE A 557 -36.06 -11.90 -3.60
N PHE A 558 -37.27 -12.37 -3.30
CA PHE A 558 -37.70 -13.71 -3.72
C PHE A 558 -38.10 -13.79 -5.19
N THR A 559 -38.59 -12.68 -5.77
CA THR A 559 -38.88 -12.63 -7.21
C THR A 559 -37.60 -12.46 -8.01
N GLY A 560 -36.63 -11.70 -7.49
CA GLY A 560 -35.45 -11.29 -8.24
C GLY A 560 -35.81 -10.45 -9.48
N ASP A 561 -37.00 -9.84 -9.47
CA ASP A 561 -37.50 -8.96 -10.53
C ASP A 561 -36.81 -7.60 -10.48
N ARG A 562 -36.95 -6.85 -11.58
CA ARG A 562 -36.49 -5.47 -11.69
C ARG A 562 -37.69 -4.54 -11.64
N TYR A 563 -37.51 -3.42 -10.95
CA TYR A 563 -38.52 -2.42 -10.67
C TYR A 563 -38.03 -1.09 -11.23
N ASP A 564 -38.93 -0.32 -11.84
CA ASP A 564 -38.61 1.04 -12.28
C ASP A 564 -38.54 2.02 -11.10
N ALA A 565 -37.98 3.21 -11.34
CA ALA A 565 -37.78 4.22 -10.32
C ALA A 565 -39.08 4.67 -9.65
N ASP A 566 -40.17 4.81 -10.43
CA ASP A 566 -41.49 5.20 -9.93
C ASP A 566 -42.07 4.15 -8.97
N GLU A 567 -42.02 2.87 -9.33
CA GLU A 567 -42.50 1.80 -8.46
C GLU A 567 -41.67 1.71 -7.16
N MET A 568 -40.36 1.92 -7.26
CA MET A 568 -39.48 1.97 -6.09
C MET A 568 -39.70 3.21 -5.21
N ALA A 569 -40.15 4.33 -5.79
CA ALA A 569 -40.63 5.48 -5.02
C ALA A 569 -41.96 5.17 -4.30
N GLU A 570 -42.89 4.48 -4.95
CA GLU A 570 -44.14 4.02 -4.32
C GLU A 570 -43.87 3.05 -3.15
N TYR A 571 -42.80 2.26 -3.22
CA TYR A 571 -42.38 1.35 -2.15
C TYR A 571 -41.65 2.06 -1.01
N GLY A 572 -41.32 3.35 -1.18
CA GLY A 572 -40.61 4.15 -0.20
C GLY A 572 -39.08 3.95 -0.22
N PHE A 573 -38.54 3.31 -1.26
CA PHE A 573 -37.10 3.18 -1.43
C PHE A 573 -36.49 4.45 -1.98
N ILE A 574 -37.04 4.99 -3.08
CA ILE A 574 -36.57 6.23 -3.71
C ILE A 574 -37.29 7.42 -3.08
N ASN A 575 -36.54 8.46 -2.71
CA ASN A 575 -37.09 9.69 -2.15
C ASN A 575 -37.65 10.62 -3.24
N GLU A 576 -36.97 10.69 -4.39
CA GLU A 576 -37.37 11.54 -5.51
C GLU A 576 -36.95 10.91 -6.85
N VAL A 577 -37.85 10.94 -7.84
CA VAL A 577 -37.58 10.54 -9.22
C VAL A 577 -37.54 11.80 -10.08
N VAL A 578 -36.52 11.93 -10.92
CA VAL A 578 -36.29 13.11 -11.76
C VAL A 578 -35.98 12.73 -13.21
N ASP A 579 -36.16 13.69 -14.12
CA ASP A 579 -35.70 13.58 -15.50
C ASP A 579 -34.21 13.17 -15.55
N ASN A 580 -33.84 12.31 -16.51
CA ASN A 580 -32.47 11.76 -16.59
C ASN A 580 -31.37 12.83 -16.60
N ASP A 581 -31.60 13.92 -17.34
CA ASP A 581 -30.63 15.01 -17.47
C ASP A 581 -30.57 15.92 -16.21
N ALA A 582 -31.50 15.77 -15.27
CA ALA A 582 -31.59 16.54 -14.04
C ALA A 582 -31.04 15.81 -12.81
N LEU A 583 -30.71 14.51 -12.93
CA LEU A 583 -30.31 13.68 -11.80
C LEU A 583 -29.09 14.22 -11.05
N HIS A 584 -28.00 14.51 -11.78
CA HIS A 584 -26.76 14.95 -11.15
C HIS A 584 -26.95 16.28 -10.42
N GLU A 585 -27.56 17.27 -11.08
CA GLU A 585 -27.86 18.58 -10.47
C GLU A 585 -28.73 18.42 -9.21
N ARG A 586 -29.77 17.59 -9.27
CA ARG A 586 -30.68 17.39 -8.13
C ARG A 586 -30.01 16.65 -6.97
N ALA A 587 -29.22 15.62 -7.25
CA ALA A 587 -28.52 14.86 -6.23
C ALA A 587 -27.48 15.73 -5.52
N LEU A 588 -26.74 16.55 -6.28
CA LEU A 588 -25.79 17.52 -5.73
C LEU A 588 -26.49 18.62 -4.92
N GLU A 589 -27.62 19.15 -5.41
CA GLU A 589 -28.43 20.12 -4.65
C GLU A 589 -28.87 19.54 -3.30
N MET A 590 -29.37 18.30 -3.28
CA MET A 590 -29.73 17.64 -2.01
C MET A 590 -28.53 17.45 -1.08
N ALA A 591 -27.37 17.06 -1.60
CA ALA A 591 -26.15 16.93 -0.78
C ALA A 591 -25.70 18.29 -0.23
N THR A 592 -25.77 19.35 -1.05
CA THR A 592 -25.44 20.73 -0.65
C THR A 592 -26.40 21.24 0.43
N ASP A 593 -27.70 20.99 0.30
CA ASP A 593 -28.69 21.34 1.32
C ASP A 593 -28.41 20.64 2.66
N MET A 594 -27.91 19.41 2.62
CA MET A 594 -27.49 18.67 3.82
C MET A 594 -26.21 19.25 4.41
N ALA A 595 -25.20 19.55 3.59
CA ALA A 595 -23.94 20.15 4.02
C ALA A 595 -24.13 21.53 4.68
N ALA A 596 -25.10 22.31 4.20
CA ALA A 596 -25.50 23.60 4.78
C ALA A 596 -26.29 23.48 6.10
N GLY A 597 -26.68 22.26 6.49
CA GLY A 597 -27.38 21.99 7.75
C GLY A 597 -26.47 22.01 8.98
N PRO A 598 -27.03 21.77 10.19
CA PRO A 598 -26.27 21.73 11.44
C PRO A 598 -25.52 20.38 11.59
N PRO A 599 -24.20 20.32 11.38
CA PRO A 599 -23.47 19.06 11.23
C PRO A 599 -23.48 18.21 12.51
N VAL A 600 -23.34 18.85 13.69
CA VAL A 600 -23.37 18.14 14.98
C VAL A 600 -24.75 17.53 15.24
N ALA A 601 -25.82 18.22 14.86
CA ALA A 601 -27.18 17.70 15.02
C ALA A 601 -27.47 16.55 14.06
N GLN A 602 -26.99 16.62 12.82
CA GLN A 602 -27.11 15.54 11.85
C GLN A 602 -26.38 14.27 12.33
N LYS A 603 -25.12 14.40 12.72
CA LYS A 603 -24.29 13.33 13.30
C LYS A 603 -24.99 12.62 14.46
N LEU A 604 -25.45 13.40 15.44
CA LEU A 604 -26.08 12.85 16.64
C LEU A 604 -27.47 12.24 16.34
N THR A 605 -28.22 12.80 15.39
CA THR A 605 -29.51 12.25 14.94
C THR A 605 -29.30 10.88 14.30
N LYS A 606 -28.36 10.77 13.35
CA LYS A 606 -28.02 9.51 12.68
C LYS A 606 -27.63 8.44 13.71
N ARG A 607 -26.76 8.80 14.66
CA ARG A 607 -26.35 7.92 15.77
C ARG A 607 -27.52 7.45 16.64
N ALA A 608 -28.44 8.34 17.02
CA ALA A 608 -29.61 7.99 17.82
C ALA A 608 -30.56 7.04 17.07
N MET A 609 -30.80 7.31 15.78
CA MET A 609 -31.62 6.46 14.92
C MET A 609 -31.01 5.07 14.75
N LEU A 610 -29.71 4.97 14.51
CA LEU A 610 -29.00 3.69 14.40
C LEU A 610 -29.07 2.87 15.69
N ALA A 611 -28.81 3.49 16.85
CA ALA A 611 -28.93 2.83 18.15
C ALA A 611 -30.36 2.33 18.41
N GLY A 612 -31.37 3.06 17.94
CA GLY A 612 -32.78 2.72 18.09
C GLY A 612 -33.30 1.59 17.21
N ARG A 613 -32.52 1.12 16.22
CA ARG A 613 -33.01 0.18 15.19
C ARG A 613 -33.45 -1.16 15.76
N ASP A 614 -32.70 -1.69 16.71
CA ASP A 614 -32.97 -2.99 17.33
C ASP A 614 -33.39 -2.87 18.81
N ASP A 615 -33.18 -1.70 19.41
CA ASP A 615 -33.58 -1.36 20.78
C ASP A 615 -34.04 0.10 20.89
N ILE A 616 -35.36 0.31 20.93
CA ILE A 616 -35.96 1.64 21.04
C ILE A 616 -35.52 2.35 22.33
N ASP A 617 -35.33 1.63 23.43
CA ASP A 617 -34.92 2.25 24.70
C ASP A 617 -33.46 2.74 24.61
N ALA A 618 -32.59 2.02 23.91
CA ALA A 618 -31.22 2.48 23.61
C ALA A 618 -31.22 3.73 22.73
N GLY A 619 -32.04 3.74 21.66
CA GLY A 619 -32.20 4.92 20.81
C GLY A 619 -32.70 6.15 21.57
N LEU A 620 -33.71 5.99 22.43
CA LEU A 620 -34.26 7.09 23.25
C LEU A 620 -33.25 7.62 24.28
N GLU A 621 -32.41 6.76 24.85
CA GLU A 621 -31.34 7.20 25.76
C GLU A 621 -30.29 8.04 25.01
N VAL A 622 -29.85 7.57 23.84
CA VAL A 622 -28.92 8.32 22.98
C VAL A 622 -29.54 9.64 22.51
N GLU A 623 -30.82 9.63 22.11
CA GLU A 623 -31.58 10.83 21.73
C GLU A 623 -31.61 11.86 22.87
N SER A 624 -31.92 11.44 24.09
CA SER A 624 -31.98 12.32 25.26
C SER A 624 -30.61 12.96 25.57
N GLN A 625 -29.53 12.19 25.47
CA GLN A 625 -28.17 12.69 25.67
C GLN A 625 -27.76 13.65 24.54
N ALA A 626 -27.98 13.25 23.28
CA ALA A 626 -27.73 14.06 22.10
C ALA A 626 -28.45 15.40 22.16
N PHE A 627 -29.74 15.39 22.49
CA PHE A 627 -30.55 16.61 22.66
C PHE A 627 -29.94 17.53 23.72
N GLY A 628 -29.50 16.97 24.86
CA GLY A 628 -28.84 17.73 25.91
C GLY A 628 -27.52 18.38 25.46
N HIS A 629 -26.72 17.67 24.66
CA HIS A 629 -25.49 18.21 24.07
C HIS A 629 -25.76 19.33 23.08
N LEU A 630 -26.74 19.15 22.18
CA LEU A 630 -27.08 20.13 21.15
C LEU A 630 -27.56 21.46 21.73
N ILE A 631 -28.30 21.46 22.84
CA ILE A 631 -28.74 22.72 23.49
C ILE A 631 -27.55 23.62 23.89
N GLY A 632 -26.35 23.04 24.03
CA GLY A 632 -25.13 23.77 24.35
C GLY A 632 -24.35 24.31 23.15
N THR A 633 -24.70 23.97 21.91
CA THR A 633 -23.96 24.38 20.71
C THR A 633 -24.35 25.79 20.25
N ASP A 634 -23.43 26.46 19.57
CA ASP A 634 -23.67 27.77 18.97
C ASP A 634 -24.69 27.67 17.82
N ASP A 635 -24.71 26.54 17.11
CA ASP A 635 -25.67 26.24 16.03
C ASP A 635 -27.13 26.32 16.50
N VAL A 636 -27.45 25.89 17.73
CA VAL A 636 -28.82 26.01 18.25
C VAL A 636 -29.21 27.48 18.43
N MET A 637 -28.29 28.32 18.91
CA MET A 637 -28.54 29.74 19.05
C MET A 637 -28.69 30.43 17.69
N GLU A 638 -27.86 30.06 16.71
CA GLU A 638 -27.96 30.54 15.34
C GLU A 638 -29.30 30.16 14.70
N GLY A 639 -29.69 28.89 14.79
CA GLY A 639 -30.99 28.42 14.30
C GLY A 639 -32.18 29.15 14.93
N ILE A 640 -32.12 29.43 16.25
CA ILE A 640 -33.16 30.23 16.94
C ILE A 640 -33.19 31.67 16.42
N ASN A 641 -32.04 32.31 16.24
CA ASN A 641 -31.94 33.68 15.75
C ASN A 641 -32.46 33.80 14.32
N ALA A 642 -32.06 32.89 13.43
CA ALA A 642 -32.52 32.81 12.05
C ALA A 642 -34.04 32.59 12.00
N PHE A 643 -34.59 31.67 12.81
CA PHE A 643 -36.03 31.43 12.90
C PHE A 643 -36.85 32.62 13.44
N MET A 644 -36.28 33.42 14.35
CA MET A 644 -36.91 34.65 14.83
C MET A 644 -36.73 35.84 13.88
N GLY A 645 -35.71 35.78 13.02
CA GLY A 645 -35.50 36.68 11.89
C GLY A 645 -36.17 36.18 10.61
N ASP A 646 -35.87 36.86 9.50
CA ASP A 646 -36.21 36.40 8.14
C ASP A 646 -34.91 36.02 7.37
N GLY A 647 -33.90 35.48 8.07
CA GLY A 647 -32.60 35.11 7.51
C GLY A 647 -32.38 33.59 7.49
N GLU A 648 -31.46 33.12 6.64
CA GLU A 648 -31.00 31.73 6.64
C GLU A 648 -29.91 31.54 7.71
N PRO A 649 -29.93 30.43 8.47
CA PRO A 649 -28.91 30.16 9.47
C PRO A 649 -27.58 29.78 8.82
N ASP A 650 -26.48 30.16 9.47
CA ASP A 650 -25.12 29.77 9.08
C ASP A 650 -24.51 28.87 10.16
N PHE A 651 -24.59 27.55 9.96
CA PHE A 651 -24.15 26.59 10.97
C PHE A 651 -22.64 26.35 10.89
N GLU A 652 -21.93 26.51 12.02
CA GLU A 652 -20.48 26.37 12.09
C GLU A 652 -20.04 25.02 12.68
N GLY A 653 -20.96 24.27 13.31
CA GLY A 653 -20.65 22.99 13.93
C GLY A 653 -19.93 23.08 15.28
N LYS A 654 -20.12 24.17 16.03
CA LYS A 654 -19.39 24.48 17.27
C LYS A 654 -20.24 24.40 18.54
#